data_AF-A0A2H0WUR2-F1
#
_entry.id   AF-A0A2H0WUR2-F1
#
_cell.length_a   1.000
_cell.length_b   1.000
_cell.length_c   1.000
_cell.angle_alpha   90.00
_cell.angle_beta   90.00
_cell.angle_gamma   90.00
#
_symmetry.space_group_name_H-M   'P 1'
#
loop_
_entity.id
_entity.type
_entity.pdbx_description
1 polymer ?
#
loop_
_entity_poly.entity_id
_entity_poly.type
_entity_poly.pdbx_seq_one_letter_code
_entity_poly.pdbx_strand_id
1 'polypeptide(L)'
;MYNTIIYYVSRYLDLYPFFIPLGFIGIWRWSVWFIKKITALFYEPQKPGFKTSVSVVTPVYNEDPKIFFQALHTWDKNKPNEIIAVIDYTDKQCIDIFKRFNEGKSYAKLIITKIPGKREALGDGIKRAKSEILALVDSDTIWTTDTLINGIAPFKDAKMGGVATKQSLQKPSTLAQKLFGARLEQRYWDDFPFLAKVGNQIVCLSGRTAFYRKSALLPVLDKMLHEKFMGEKVVSGEDKRLTYLIEEAGWKTTYQSTSQVSTVGERKISTFINQQIRWTRNSWRNDLTALFQGWVFKYPIYAIYLIDRAIQPFTLLISPIYFVISLIFGLWIPVFTILVWWLISRSIKMYPYLKKYPRDVVILPYYIFFNFMTAYIRIYALLSINTQGWITRWHKSRLNKATTFQFALPHLATILIFSLVAGGVYFNKYQTFFVPREQQNKLVASTLPRARSLAANTNTSVLGASSFTAESLLTKRYEFTSEDSLASVAEKFEISLEDLLNVNISKITNWNRVKPGTILTIPPKELKLTPSYRFNYQRIYDDVLRIAYDQSTNTIIVSGRGSVVNLTDISTSVGQEYLNEVSPGVWDLKANLYLQSGITLKLNKEEVKWLRMSSKKNNFVVFLAYNSDVFIDGVKITSWDETKKDYDKEITDGRSYILVKDGARMDVINSEIGYLGYARPKDYSQSPYGISWRMSLGKLQNTLLTGEVINSKFHNNYFGAYTFGATGMIWRGNEFYDNVRYGLDPHDDSNGFLVENNKFYNNGTHGLIFSKRCINNTIRNNVSYNNKGHGIMLHEVSDNNIIENNKLFNNTDGISLDNSSKNTLLKNKIYSNRRGILLDKNSSENVIEKNEITKSSQYGIYLYGKANNNIIRNNVLTSNMNGIYIKTNNNEVVDNQIEKNKIGVYFLGKASQNKLINNKITYSDVYGIYTKIVSGFPNIVGDDNTIWRNKKDLAAEEID
;
A
#
# COMPACT_ATOMS: atom_id res chain seq x y z
N MET A 1 -28.04 -16.91 -11.84
CA MET A 1 -27.49 -16.29 -13.07
C MET A 1 -27.79 -14.79 -13.19
N TYR A 2 -29.05 -14.34 -13.12
CA TYR A 2 -29.41 -12.90 -13.23
C TYR A 2 -28.73 -12.02 -12.15
N ASN A 3 -28.67 -12.52 -10.91
CA ASN A 3 -28.01 -11.83 -9.79
C ASN A 3 -26.46 -11.78 -9.91
N THR A 4 -25.86 -12.66 -10.72
CA THR A 4 -24.41 -12.82 -10.87
C THR A 4 -23.85 -11.82 -11.90
N ILE A 5 -24.56 -11.61 -13.02
CA ILE A 5 -24.20 -10.60 -14.02
C ILE A 5 -24.42 -9.19 -13.46
N ILE A 6 -25.53 -8.96 -12.74
CA ILE A 6 -25.75 -7.70 -12.03
C ILE A 6 -24.63 -7.46 -11.02
N TYR A 7 -24.20 -8.46 -10.23
CA TYR A 7 -23.09 -8.31 -9.30
C TYR A 7 -21.76 -7.93 -9.97
N TYR A 8 -21.38 -8.58 -11.08
CA TYR A 8 -20.15 -8.25 -11.82
C TYR A 8 -20.23 -6.89 -12.51
N VAL A 9 -21.35 -6.58 -13.15
CA VAL A 9 -21.60 -5.27 -13.76
C VAL A 9 -21.61 -4.17 -12.68
N SER A 10 -22.26 -4.38 -11.54
CA SER A 10 -22.28 -3.45 -10.40
C SER A 10 -20.89 -3.18 -9.82
N ARG A 11 -19.98 -4.15 -9.87
CA ARG A 11 -18.64 -4.07 -9.30
C ARG A 11 -17.59 -3.41 -10.20
N TYR A 12 -17.71 -3.56 -11.52
CA TYR A 12 -16.96 -2.72 -12.46
C TYR A 12 -17.58 -1.33 -12.58
N LEU A 13 -18.91 -1.25 -12.52
CA LEU A 13 -19.62 -0.01 -12.35
C LEU A 13 -19.33 0.64 -11.01
N ASP A 14 -18.92 -0.02 -9.93
CA ASP A 14 -18.67 0.61 -8.61
C ASP A 14 -17.60 1.72 -8.64
N LEU A 15 -16.67 1.70 -9.60
CA LEU A 15 -15.72 2.81 -9.82
C LEU A 15 -16.36 3.98 -10.58
N TYR A 16 -17.45 3.75 -11.32
CA TYR A 16 -18.17 4.78 -12.06
C TYR A 16 -18.92 5.75 -11.14
N PRO A 17 -19.70 5.39 -10.09
CA PRO A 17 -20.27 6.32 -9.13
C PRO A 17 -19.23 7.19 -8.45
N PHE A 18 -18.03 6.67 -8.20
CA PHE A 18 -16.92 7.48 -7.71
C PHE A 18 -16.54 8.55 -8.75
N PHE A 19 -16.45 8.20 -10.04
CA PHE A 19 -16.21 9.18 -11.10
C PHE A 19 -17.41 10.04 -11.49
N ILE A 20 -18.65 9.62 -11.24
CA ILE A 20 -19.87 10.26 -11.75
C ILE A 20 -19.92 11.75 -11.39
N PRO A 21 -19.67 12.17 -10.13
CA PRO A 21 -19.61 13.59 -9.79
C PRO A 21 -18.54 14.33 -10.61
N LEU A 22 -17.35 13.75 -10.75
CA LEU A 22 -16.26 14.34 -11.54
C LEU A 22 -16.61 14.39 -13.04
N GLY A 23 -17.30 13.38 -13.55
CA GLY A 23 -17.81 13.27 -14.91
C GLY A 23 -18.89 14.31 -15.22
N PHE A 24 -19.90 14.47 -14.34
CA PHE A 24 -20.93 15.50 -14.47
C PHE A 24 -20.32 16.90 -14.48
N ILE A 25 -19.38 17.16 -13.57
CA ILE A 25 -18.62 18.42 -13.55
C ILE A 25 -17.85 18.57 -14.87
N GLY A 26 -17.17 17.52 -15.32
CA GLY A 26 -16.47 17.49 -16.60
C GLY A 26 -17.35 17.87 -17.78
N ILE A 27 -18.48 17.17 -17.95
CA ILE A 27 -19.48 17.41 -18.99
C ILE A 27 -19.98 18.85 -18.90
N TRP A 28 -20.44 19.29 -17.74
CA TRP A 28 -20.92 20.67 -17.57
C TRP A 28 -19.86 21.71 -17.95
N ARG A 29 -18.63 21.56 -17.42
CA ARG A 29 -17.53 22.51 -17.70
C ARG A 29 -17.17 22.56 -19.17
N TRP A 30 -17.22 21.43 -19.88
CA TRP A 30 -16.92 21.35 -21.30
C TRP A 30 -18.07 21.76 -22.19
N SER A 31 -19.32 21.48 -21.83
CA SER A 31 -20.51 21.99 -22.50
C SER A 31 -20.53 23.52 -22.47
N VAL A 32 -20.27 24.13 -21.31
CA VAL A 32 -20.17 25.60 -21.22
C VAL A 32 -19.05 26.14 -22.11
N TRP A 33 -17.87 25.51 -22.11
CA TRP A 33 -16.78 25.93 -22.99
C TRP A 33 -17.12 25.75 -24.47
N PHE A 34 -17.74 24.63 -24.84
CA PHE A 34 -18.13 24.31 -26.21
C PHE A 34 -19.21 25.24 -26.73
N ILE A 35 -20.22 25.57 -25.93
CA ILE A 35 -21.25 26.57 -26.25
C ILE A 35 -20.61 27.94 -26.48
N LYS A 36 -19.72 28.37 -25.57
CA LYS A 36 -18.97 29.62 -25.74
C LYS A 36 -18.18 29.60 -27.04
N LYS A 37 -17.52 28.48 -27.34
CA LYS A 37 -16.70 28.30 -28.53
C LYS A 37 -17.49 28.36 -29.81
N ILE A 38 -18.58 27.60 -29.93
CA ILE A 38 -19.48 27.60 -31.09
C ILE A 38 -20.02 29.00 -31.32
N THR A 39 -20.52 29.64 -30.27
CA THR A 39 -21.09 30.99 -30.38
C THR A 39 -20.03 32.00 -30.81
N ALA A 40 -18.81 31.89 -30.30
CA ALA A 40 -17.66 32.69 -30.69
C ALA A 40 -17.26 32.52 -32.17
N LEU A 41 -17.61 31.41 -32.84
CA LEU A 41 -17.36 31.26 -34.28
C LEU A 41 -18.23 32.19 -35.13
N PHE A 42 -19.39 32.60 -34.62
CA PHE A 42 -20.30 33.53 -35.30
C PHE A 42 -20.04 35.00 -34.96
N TYR A 43 -18.99 35.28 -34.18
CA TYR A 43 -18.55 36.63 -33.92
C TYR A 43 -17.82 37.17 -35.15
N GLU A 44 -18.26 38.35 -35.60
CA GLU A 44 -17.63 39.09 -36.69
C GLU A 44 -17.27 40.51 -36.22
N PRO A 45 -16.02 40.97 -36.42
CA PRO A 45 -15.64 42.34 -36.11
C PRO A 45 -16.36 43.34 -37.02
N GLN A 46 -16.69 44.51 -36.48
CA GLN A 46 -17.28 45.58 -37.29
C GLN A 46 -16.24 46.15 -38.25
N LYS A 47 -16.64 46.40 -39.51
CA LYS A 47 -15.76 47.01 -40.51
C LYS A 47 -15.49 48.48 -40.15
N PRO A 48 -14.24 48.97 -40.32
CA PRO A 48 -13.92 50.37 -40.08
C PRO A 48 -14.68 51.29 -41.05
N GLY A 49 -15.02 52.50 -40.61
CA GLY A 49 -15.75 53.47 -41.44
C GLY A 49 -16.58 54.51 -40.65
N PHE A 50 -16.83 54.26 -39.36
CA PHE A 50 -17.44 55.25 -38.47
C PHE A 50 -16.44 56.37 -38.16
N LYS A 51 -16.86 57.64 -38.32
CA LYS A 51 -16.05 58.82 -38.03
C LYS A 51 -16.67 59.60 -36.88
N THR A 52 -15.88 59.90 -35.87
CA THR A 52 -16.26 60.74 -34.73
C THR A 52 -14.99 61.32 -34.09
N SER A 53 -15.15 62.24 -33.15
CA SER A 53 -14.04 62.78 -32.37
C SER A 53 -13.59 61.79 -31.30
N VAL A 54 -12.27 61.68 -31.07
CA VAL A 54 -11.68 60.81 -30.04
C VAL A 54 -10.68 61.58 -29.16
N SER A 55 -10.88 61.53 -27.85
CA SER A 55 -9.90 62.00 -26.85
C SER A 55 -9.24 60.81 -26.18
N VAL A 56 -7.91 60.70 -26.26
CA VAL A 56 -7.12 59.75 -25.48
C VAL A 56 -6.92 60.30 -24.08
N VAL A 57 -7.17 59.52 -23.05
CA VAL A 57 -6.96 59.89 -21.65
C VAL A 57 -6.09 58.82 -20.98
N THR A 58 -4.95 59.23 -20.44
CA THR A 58 -4.00 58.33 -19.77
C THR A 58 -3.61 58.83 -18.38
N PRO A 59 -3.79 58.03 -17.33
CA PRO A 59 -3.22 58.31 -16.02
C PRO A 59 -1.78 57.77 -15.96
N VAL A 60 -0.85 58.55 -15.41
CA VAL A 60 0.57 58.17 -15.34
C VAL A 60 1.08 58.27 -13.90
N TYR A 61 1.66 57.18 -13.39
CA TYR A 61 2.24 57.12 -12.05
C TYR A 61 3.47 56.19 -12.00
N ASN A 62 4.64 56.79 -11.79
CA ASN A 62 5.94 56.13 -11.63
C ASN A 62 6.20 55.08 -12.72
N GLU A 63 5.96 55.46 -13.97
CA GLU A 63 6.11 54.57 -15.12
C GLU A 63 7.54 54.58 -15.66
N ASP A 64 7.94 53.51 -16.37
CA ASP A 64 9.18 53.53 -17.14
C ASP A 64 9.10 54.63 -18.23
N PRO A 65 9.98 55.66 -18.18
CA PRO A 65 9.94 56.79 -19.10
C PRO A 65 10.06 56.36 -20.58
N LYS A 66 10.84 55.30 -20.87
CA LYS A 66 11.02 54.80 -22.24
C LYS A 66 9.76 54.13 -22.76
N ILE A 67 9.08 53.36 -21.91
CA ILE A 67 7.84 52.68 -22.28
C ILE A 67 6.73 53.73 -22.51
N PHE A 68 6.60 54.71 -21.61
CA PHE A 68 5.62 55.79 -21.75
C PHE A 68 5.84 56.62 -23.01
N PHE A 69 7.09 56.97 -23.32
CA PHE A 69 7.44 57.68 -24.56
C PHE A 69 7.04 56.88 -25.81
N GLN A 70 7.31 55.57 -25.85
CA GLN A 70 6.95 54.70 -26.96
C GLN A 70 5.42 54.61 -27.13
N ALA A 71 4.70 54.42 -26.02
CA ALA A 71 3.24 54.36 -26.02
C ALA A 71 2.63 55.65 -26.59
N LEU A 72 3.07 56.80 -26.10
CA LEU A 72 2.61 58.12 -26.53
C LEU A 72 2.77 58.34 -28.05
N HIS A 73 3.90 57.94 -28.62
CA HIS A 73 4.13 58.02 -30.07
C HIS A 73 3.21 57.11 -30.88
N THR A 74 2.82 55.95 -30.35
CA THR A 74 1.88 55.06 -31.06
C THR A 74 0.45 55.56 -31.05
N TRP A 75 0.03 56.25 -29.99
CA TRP A 75 -1.28 56.89 -29.92
C TRP A 75 -1.34 58.08 -30.88
N ASP A 76 -0.30 58.90 -30.91
CA ASP A 76 -0.14 60.04 -31.83
C ASP A 76 -0.26 59.63 -33.31
N LYS A 77 0.38 58.51 -33.68
CA LYS A 77 0.30 57.94 -35.04
C LYS A 77 -1.12 57.54 -35.47
N ASN A 78 -2.02 57.26 -34.53
CA ASN A 78 -3.42 56.96 -34.80
C ASN A 78 -4.28 58.23 -34.98
N LYS A 79 -3.70 59.43 -34.87
CA LYS A 79 -4.32 60.74 -35.10
C LYS A 79 -5.62 61.00 -34.31
N PRO A 80 -5.62 60.88 -32.96
CA PRO A 80 -6.76 61.28 -32.14
C PRO A 80 -6.96 62.81 -32.19
N ASN A 81 -8.15 63.29 -31.82
CA ASN A 81 -8.45 64.72 -31.77
C ASN A 81 -7.84 65.40 -30.54
N GLU A 82 -7.55 64.63 -29.49
CA GLU A 82 -7.03 65.13 -28.22
C GLU A 82 -6.26 64.03 -27.49
N ILE A 83 -5.17 64.35 -26.81
CA ILE A 83 -4.44 63.45 -25.91
C ILE A 83 -4.29 64.16 -24.55
N ILE A 84 -4.85 63.58 -23.50
CA ILE A 84 -4.81 64.12 -22.14
C ILE A 84 -4.00 63.17 -21.27
N ALA A 85 -2.85 63.62 -20.78
CA ALA A 85 -2.11 62.92 -19.75
C ALA A 85 -2.39 63.54 -18.38
N VAL A 86 -2.84 62.71 -17.45
CA VAL A 86 -3.02 63.08 -16.05
C VAL A 86 -1.90 62.44 -15.24
N ILE A 87 -0.89 63.24 -14.91
CA ILE A 87 0.37 62.75 -14.32
C ILE A 87 0.44 63.18 -12.86
N ASP A 88 0.79 62.24 -11.99
CA ASP A 88 1.02 62.52 -10.58
C ASP A 88 2.19 63.50 -10.39
N TYR A 89 2.03 64.48 -9.50
CA TYR A 89 3.03 65.52 -9.26
C TYR A 89 4.41 65.00 -8.84
N THR A 90 4.52 63.76 -8.36
CA THR A 90 5.79 63.12 -7.99
C THR A 90 6.56 62.54 -9.19
N ASP A 91 5.89 62.28 -10.32
CA ASP A 91 6.51 61.69 -11.52
C ASP A 91 7.10 62.75 -12.46
N LYS A 92 8.17 63.40 -12.00
CA LYS A 92 8.85 64.49 -12.72
C LYS A 92 9.32 64.07 -14.13
N GLN A 93 9.78 62.83 -14.27
CA GLN A 93 10.33 62.34 -15.55
C GLN A 93 9.23 62.21 -16.62
N CYS A 94 8.07 61.65 -16.27
CA CYS A 94 6.97 61.55 -17.22
C CYS A 94 6.32 62.91 -17.51
N ILE A 95 6.31 63.84 -16.55
CA ILE A 95 5.90 65.24 -16.78
C ILE A 95 6.76 65.91 -17.85
N ASP A 96 8.09 65.77 -17.76
CA ASP A 96 9.02 66.36 -18.71
C ASP A 96 8.89 65.74 -20.11
N ILE A 97 8.70 64.41 -20.19
CA ILE A 97 8.43 63.72 -21.46
C ILE A 97 7.16 64.26 -22.12
N PHE A 98 6.07 64.42 -21.36
CA PHE A 98 4.82 64.88 -21.93
C PHE A 98 4.88 66.37 -22.31
N LYS A 99 5.59 67.21 -21.55
CA LYS A 99 5.83 68.62 -21.92
C LYS A 99 6.53 68.74 -23.27
N ARG A 100 7.60 67.96 -23.48
CA ARG A 100 8.31 67.90 -24.78
C ARG A 100 7.41 67.39 -25.90
N PHE A 101 6.60 66.38 -25.64
CA PHE A 101 5.63 65.89 -26.61
C PHE A 101 4.56 66.95 -26.95
N ASN A 102 4.17 67.79 -26.00
CA ASN A 102 3.15 68.83 -26.17
C ASN A 102 3.63 70.04 -26.99
N GLU A 103 4.94 70.22 -27.20
CA GLU A 103 5.50 71.31 -27.98
C GLU A 103 4.95 71.29 -29.42
N GLY A 104 4.25 72.37 -29.81
CA GLY A 104 3.62 72.49 -31.12
C GLY A 104 2.33 71.68 -31.32
N LYS A 105 1.81 71.00 -30.29
CA LYS A 105 0.61 70.14 -30.39
C LYS A 105 -0.52 70.64 -29.48
N SER A 106 -1.35 71.55 -29.98
CA SER A 106 -2.49 72.11 -29.23
C SER A 106 -3.55 71.09 -28.79
N TYR A 107 -3.53 69.89 -29.39
CA TYR A 107 -4.40 68.76 -29.02
C TYR A 107 -3.85 67.92 -27.86
N ALA A 108 -2.58 68.07 -27.47
CA ALA A 108 -2.03 67.42 -26.28
C ALA A 108 -2.26 68.30 -25.04
N LYS A 109 -2.66 67.71 -23.92
CA LYS A 109 -3.00 68.43 -22.69
C LYS A 109 -2.46 67.71 -21.47
N LEU A 110 -1.74 68.45 -20.65
CA LEU A 110 -1.19 67.96 -19.40
C LEU A 110 -2.05 68.41 -18.22
N ILE A 111 -2.42 67.47 -17.36
CA ILE A 111 -3.02 67.73 -16.05
C ILE A 111 -2.05 67.16 -15.00
N ILE A 112 -1.54 68.02 -14.12
CA ILE A 112 -0.69 67.59 -13.00
C ILE A 112 -1.60 67.44 -11.79
N THR A 113 -1.83 66.20 -11.36
CA THR A 113 -2.71 65.92 -10.22
C THR A 113 -1.92 65.77 -8.93
N LYS A 114 -2.42 66.38 -7.85
CA LYS A 114 -1.92 66.19 -6.48
C LYS A 114 -2.71 65.12 -5.72
N ILE A 115 -3.82 64.65 -6.31
CA ILE A 115 -4.66 63.63 -5.70
C ILE A 115 -4.09 62.28 -6.14
N PRO A 116 -3.51 61.48 -5.22
CA PRO A 116 -2.93 60.20 -5.61
C PRO A 116 -4.03 59.26 -6.12
N GLY A 117 -3.70 58.39 -7.06
CA GLY A 117 -4.59 57.29 -7.48
C GLY A 117 -5.10 57.37 -8.91
N LYS A 118 -5.15 56.20 -9.56
CA LYS A 118 -5.58 56.05 -10.96
C LYS A 118 -7.05 56.45 -11.18
N ARG A 119 -7.93 56.19 -10.21
CA ARG A 119 -9.37 56.53 -10.29
C ARG A 119 -9.58 58.03 -10.37
N GLU A 120 -8.93 58.77 -9.49
CA GLU A 120 -9.01 60.22 -9.41
C GLU A 120 -8.38 60.87 -10.65
N ALA A 121 -7.20 60.39 -11.07
CA ALA A 121 -6.55 60.85 -12.30
C ALA A 121 -7.39 60.63 -13.56
N LEU A 122 -8.03 59.46 -13.70
CA LEU A 122 -8.97 59.21 -14.78
C LEU A 122 -10.19 60.14 -14.71
N GLY A 123 -10.71 60.40 -13.50
CA GLY A 123 -11.81 61.33 -13.29
C GLY A 123 -11.54 62.73 -13.81
N ASP A 124 -10.37 63.29 -13.48
CA ASP A 124 -9.94 64.61 -13.95
C ASP A 124 -9.82 64.65 -15.48
N GLY A 125 -9.20 63.60 -16.06
CA GLY A 125 -9.03 63.48 -17.50
C GLY A 125 -10.35 63.35 -18.26
N ILE A 126 -11.28 62.52 -17.78
CA ILE A 126 -12.60 62.30 -18.39
C ILE A 126 -13.45 63.58 -18.35
N LYS A 127 -13.44 64.32 -17.23
CA LYS A 127 -14.16 65.59 -17.10
C LYS A 127 -13.62 66.64 -18.08
N ARG A 128 -12.31 66.64 -18.32
CA ARG A 128 -11.63 67.62 -19.20
C ARG A 128 -11.79 67.33 -20.69
N ALA A 129 -11.87 66.06 -21.06
CA ALA A 129 -11.92 65.60 -22.45
C ALA A 129 -13.10 66.21 -23.21
N LYS A 130 -12.91 66.57 -24.48
CA LYS A 130 -13.95 67.24 -25.28
C LYS A 130 -14.68 66.34 -26.28
N SER A 131 -14.05 65.24 -26.70
CA SER A 131 -14.56 64.40 -27.77
C SER A 131 -15.78 63.57 -27.40
N GLU A 132 -16.52 63.12 -28.42
CA GLU A 132 -17.66 62.21 -28.27
C GLU A 132 -17.22 60.84 -27.73
N ILE A 133 -16.10 60.31 -28.22
CA ILE A 133 -15.51 59.05 -27.77
C ILE A 133 -14.22 59.32 -26.98
N LEU A 134 -14.04 58.58 -25.90
CA LEU A 134 -12.88 58.64 -25.02
C LEU A 134 -12.13 57.32 -25.07
N ALA A 135 -10.85 57.34 -25.41
CA ALA A 135 -9.98 56.18 -25.29
C ALA A 135 -9.24 56.26 -23.94
N LEU A 136 -9.60 55.40 -22.99
CA LEU A 136 -8.86 55.27 -21.73
C LEU A 136 -7.72 54.28 -21.93
N VAL A 137 -6.49 54.73 -21.65
CA VAL A 137 -5.27 54.01 -22.04
C VAL A 137 -4.27 53.98 -20.88
N ASP A 138 -3.77 52.80 -20.54
CA ASP A 138 -2.67 52.64 -19.58
C ASP A 138 -1.36 53.16 -20.18
N SER A 139 -0.52 53.78 -19.35
CA SER A 139 0.73 54.44 -19.76
C SER A 139 1.75 53.52 -20.44
N ASP A 140 1.59 52.19 -20.34
CA ASP A 140 2.50 51.18 -20.90
C ASP A 140 1.98 50.51 -22.19
N THR A 141 0.86 50.97 -22.75
CA THR A 141 0.17 50.27 -23.85
C THR A 141 0.54 50.81 -25.23
N ILE A 142 0.99 49.91 -26.10
CA ILE A 142 1.39 50.19 -27.48
C ILE A 142 0.23 49.90 -28.44
N TRP A 143 -0.13 50.86 -29.30
CA TRP A 143 -1.16 50.72 -30.34
C TRP A 143 -0.56 50.25 -31.67
N THR A 144 -1.28 49.41 -32.42
CA THR A 144 -1.05 49.22 -33.86
C THR A 144 -1.53 50.44 -34.64
N THR A 145 -1.14 50.57 -35.91
CA THR A 145 -1.45 51.73 -36.77
C THR A 145 -2.94 51.95 -37.02
N ASP A 146 -3.75 50.92 -36.84
CA ASP A 146 -5.19 50.88 -37.12
C ASP A 146 -6.04 50.70 -35.84
N THR A 147 -5.45 50.84 -34.66
CA THR A 147 -6.12 50.62 -33.37
C THR A 147 -7.35 51.50 -33.22
N LEU A 148 -7.19 52.82 -33.45
CA LEU A 148 -8.24 53.80 -33.24
C LEU A 148 -9.38 53.61 -34.24
N ILE A 149 -9.07 53.57 -35.54
CA ILE A 149 -10.08 53.47 -36.60
C ILE A 149 -10.92 52.19 -36.49
N ASN A 150 -10.31 51.09 -36.06
CA ASN A 150 -11.03 49.85 -35.79
C ASN A 150 -11.82 49.95 -34.47
N GLY A 151 -11.21 50.51 -33.43
CA GLY A 151 -11.79 50.60 -32.09
C GLY A 151 -13.06 51.46 -32.02
N ILE A 152 -13.17 52.47 -32.89
CA ILE A 152 -14.38 53.30 -32.97
C ILE A 152 -15.49 52.70 -33.86
N ALA A 153 -15.19 51.70 -34.68
CA ALA A 153 -16.15 51.15 -35.64
C ALA A 153 -17.49 50.70 -35.00
N PRO A 154 -17.50 50.05 -33.82
CA PRO A 154 -18.76 49.63 -33.20
C PRO A 154 -19.66 50.78 -32.69
N PHE A 155 -19.14 52.01 -32.53
CA PHE A 155 -19.95 53.16 -32.11
C PHE A 155 -20.91 53.67 -33.18
N LYS A 156 -20.90 53.07 -34.38
CA LYS A 156 -21.99 53.17 -35.35
C LYS A 156 -23.34 52.80 -34.72
N ASP A 157 -23.37 51.89 -33.75
CA ASP A 157 -24.53 51.69 -32.88
C ASP A 157 -24.60 52.81 -31.83
N ALA A 158 -25.66 53.61 -31.90
CA ALA A 158 -25.91 54.72 -30.97
C ALA A 158 -26.02 54.26 -29.50
N LYS A 159 -26.39 52.99 -29.24
CA LYS A 159 -26.44 52.41 -27.89
C LYS A 159 -25.11 51.85 -27.41
N MET A 160 -24.05 51.94 -28.21
CA MET A 160 -22.71 51.48 -27.81
C MET A 160 -22.08 52.48 -26.85
N GLY A 161 -21.84 52.05 -25.62
CA GLY A 161 -21.21 52.82 -24.55
C GLY A 161 -19.72 52.51 -24.38
N GLY A 162 -19.24 51.33 -24.78
CA GLY A 162 -17.80 51.03 -24.73
C GLY A 162 -17.32 49.87 -25.62
N VAL A 163 -16.03 49.88 -25.97
CA VAL A 163 -15.40 48.90 -26.87
C VAL A 163 -14.03 48.47 -26.32
N ALA A 164 -13.84 47.16 -26.17
CA ALA A 164 -12.57 46.54 -25.80
C ALA A 164 -11.71 46.24 -27.02
N THR A 165 -10.40 46.38 -26.83
CA THR A 165 -9.36 46.01 -27.79
C THR A 165 -8.87 44.58 -27.59
N LYS A 166 -8.28 43.99 -28.63
CA LYS A 166 -7.53 42.73 -28.54
C LYS A 166 -6.13 43.01 -27.98
N GLN A 167 -5.79 42.36 -26.89
CA GLN A 167 -4.50 42.59 -26.21
C GLN A 167 -3.55 41.42 -26.40
N SER A 168 -2.27 41.73 -26.57
CA SER A 168 -1.19 40.76 -26.69
C SER A 168 0.02 41.17 -25.86
N LEU A 169 0.93 40.24 -25.60
CA LEU A 169 2.22 40.53 -24.98
C LEU A 169 3.29 40.77 -26.04
N GLN A 170 4.12 41.78 -25.81
CA GLN A 170 5.29 42.03 -26.64
C GLN A 170 6.40 41.02 -26.29
N LYS A 171 6.59 40.01 -27.15
CA LYS A 171 7.67 39.00 -27.08
C LYS A 171 7.86 38.38 -25.68
N PRO A 172 6.96 37.49 -25.22
CA PRO A 172 7.08 36.86 -23.90
C PRO A 172 8.30 35.93 -23.83
N SER A 173 9.23 36.20 -22.89
CA SER A 173 10.45 35.40 -22.72
C SER A 173 10.51 34.64 -21.39
N THR A 174 10.00 35.25 -20.31
CA THR A 174 9.98 34.66 -18.97
C THR A 174 8.76 33.77 -18.75
N LEU A 175 8.82 32.82 -17.80
CA LEU A 175 7.68 31.95 -17.46
C LEU A 175 6.42 32.76 -17.09
N ALA A 176 6.57 33.86 -16.34
CA ALA A 176 5.46 34.74 -15.97
C ALA A 176 4.78 35.36 -17.20
N GLN A 177 5.58 35.90 -18.14
CA GLN A 177 5.06 36.46 -19.39
C GLN A 177 4.42 35.39 -20.28
N LYS A 178 5.01 34.19 -20.38
CA LYS A 178 4.43 33.09 -21.17
C LYS A 178 3.08 32.63 -20.61
N LEU A 179 2.97 32.45 -19.29
CA LEU A 179 1.71 32.12 -18.61
C LEU A 179 0.66 33.23 -18.76
N PHE A 180 1.09 34.50 -18.67
CA PHE A 180 0.21 35.63 -18.89
C PHE A 180 -0.28 35.70 -20.34
N GLY A 181 0.61 35.47 -21.31
CA GLY A 181 0.31 35.41 -22.73
C GLY A 181 -0.70 34.31 -23.04
N ALA A 182 -0.47 33.10 -22.54
CA ALA A 182 -1.39 31.98 -22.70
C ALA A 182 -2.81 32.33 -22.20
N ARG A 183 -2.90 33.02 -21.06
CA ARG A 183 -4.19 33.45 -20.49
C ARG A 183 -4.85 34.57 -21.30
N LEU A 184 -4.09 35.54 -21.80
CA LEU A 184 -4.63 36.60 -22.66
C LEU A 184 -5.16 36.02 -23.97
N GLU A 185 -4.38 35.18 -24.65
CA GLU A 185 -4.81 34.52 -25.89
C GLU A 185 -6.06 33.69 -25.67
N GLN A 186 -6.14 32.93 -24.57
CA GLN A 186 -7.35 32.18 -24.22
C GLN A 186 -8.57 33.10 -24.02
N ARG A 187 -8.41 34.25 -23.35
CA ARG A 187 -9.49 35.22 -23.11
C ARG A 187 -10.07 35.78 -24.42
N TYR A 188 -9.21 36.12 -25.39
CA TYR A 188 -9.63 36.66 -26.68
C TYR A 188 -10.01 35.60 -27.71
N TRP A 189 -9.67 34.34 -27.46
CA TRP A 189 -10.11 33.22 -28.28
C TRP A 189 -11.51 32.74 -27.87
N ASP A 190 -11.87 32.81 -26.59
CA ASP A 190 -13.08 32.21 -26.04
C ASP A 190 -14.08 33.25 -25.51
N ASP A 191 -13.76 33.91 -24.38
CA ASP A 191 -14.72 34.69 -23.61
C ASP A 191 -15.21 35.96 -24.32
N PHE A 192 -14.30 36.71 -24.94
CA PHE A 192 -14.61 38.03 -25.50
C PHE A 192 -15.45 37.97 -26.79
N PRO A 193 -15.09 37.14 -27.79
CA PRO A 193 -15.94 36.91 -28.95
C PRO A 193 -17.34 36.39 -28.57
N PHE A 194 -17.41 35.48 -27.60
CA PHE A 194 -18.68 34.97 -27.07
C PHE A 194 -19.57 36.10 -26.52
N LEU A 195 -19.03 36.89 -25.60
CA LEU A 195 -19.76 37.97 -24.93
C LEU A 195 -20.19 39.09 -25.89
N ALA A 196 -19.33 39.43 -26.85
CA ALA A 196 -19.67 40.39 -27.91
C ALA A 196 -20.81 39.88 -28.79
N LYS A 197 -20.85 38.57 -29.10
CA LYS A 197 -21.90 38.00 -29.95
C LYS A 197 -23.25 37.89 -29.25
N VAL A 198 -23.30 37.46 -27.99
CA VAL A 198 -24.57 37.12 -27.31
C VAL A 198 -25.37 38.31 -26.83
N GLY A 199 -24.73 39.44 -26.52
CA GLY A 199 -25.45 40.57 -25.94
C GLY A 199 -24.76 41.92 -26.05
N ASN A 200 -23.47 41.96 -26.40
CA ASN A 200 -22.63 43.16 -26.22
C ASN A 200 -22.67 43.63 -24.76
N GLN A 201 -22.32 42.72 -23.85
CA GLN A 201 -21.91 43.05 -22.48
C GLN A 201 -20.60 42.31 -22.24
N ILE A 202 -19.56 43.02 -21.81
CA ILE A 202 -18.24 42.43 -21.59
C ILE A 202 -17.79 42.64 -20.16
N VAL A 203 -17.15 41.62 -19.59
CA VAL A 203 -16.85 41.61 -18.16
C VAL A 203 -15.83 42.61 -17.67
N CYS A 204 -15.06 43.23 -18.57
CA CYS A 204 -14.11 44.28 -18.24
C CYS A 204 -13.53 44.87 -19.53
N LEU A 205 -13.83 46.13 -19.79
CA LEU A 205 -13.12 47.01 -20.71
C LEU A 205 -11.76 47.38 -20.10
N SER A 206 -10.76 46.53 -20.33
CA SER A 206 -9.45 46.63 -19.68
C SER A 206 -8.72 47.93 -20.04
N GLY A 207 -8.08 48.52 -19.03
CA GLY A 207 -7.42 49.82 -19.08
C GLY A 207 -6.26 49.95 -20.04
N ARG A 208 -5.61 48.83 -20.45
CA ARG A 208 -4.60 48.84 -21.52
C ARG A 208 -5.05 49.72 -22.68
N THR A 209 -6.24 49.45 -23.21
CA THR A 209 -6.98 50.40 -24.05
C THR A 209 -8.45 49.98 -24.12
N ALA A 210 -9.34 50.89 -23.79
CA ALA A 210 -10.77 50.76 -24.03
C ALA A 210 -11.37 52.09 -24.47
N PHE A 211 -12.29 52.03 -25.44
CA PHE A 211 -13.01 53.19 -25.94
C PHE A 211 -14.36 53.29 -25.24
N TYR A 212 -14.81 54.52 -24.96
CA TYR A 212 -16.05 54.81 -24.24
C TYR A 212 -16.78 55.96 -24.89
N ARG A 213 -18.11 55.88 -24.98
CA ARG A 213 -18.92 57.04 -25.35
C ARG A 213 -18.98 57.99 -24.16
N LYS A 214 -18.62 59.25 -24.35
CA LYS A 214 -18.56 60.24 -23.26
C LYS A 214 -19.91 60.42 -22.56
N SER A 215 -21.01 60.44 -23.31
CA SER A 215 -22.36 60.54 -22.75
C SER A 215 -22.77 59.33 -21.92
N ALA A 216 -22.15 58.16 -22.12
CA ALA A 216 -22.33 56.98 -21.29
C ALA A 216 -21.46 57.02 -20.03
N LEU A 217 -20.22 57.51 -20.16
CA LEU A 217 -19.21 57.49 -19.11
C LEU A 217 -19.37 58.60 -18.06
N LEU A 218 -19.69 59.82 -18.49
CA LEU A 218 -19.70 60.99 -17.62
C LEU A 218 -20.75 60.90 -16.49
N PRO A 219 -22.01 60.47 -16.74
CA PRO A 219 -23.05 60.41 -15.70
C PRO A 219 -22.74 59.41 -14.58
N VAL A 220 -21.89 58.42 -14.84
CA VAL A 220 -21.56 57.37 -13.86
C VAL A 220 -20.22 57.60 -13.16
N LEU A 221 -19.48 58.63 -13.56
CA LEU A 221 -18.12 58.87 -13.09
C LEU A 221 -18.04 59.10 -11.58
N ASP A 222 -18.96 59.88 -11.02
CA ASP A 222 -18.98 60.15 -9.58
C ASP A 222 -19.28 58.88 -8.75
N LYS A 223 -20.05 57.93 -9.30
CA LYS A 223 -20.28 56.62 -8.68
C LYS A 223 -19.02 55.75 -8.64
N MET A 224 -18.09 55.92 -9.60
CA MET A 224 -16.79 55.25 -9.58
C MET A 224 -15.84 55.87 -8.56
N LEU A 225 -15.78 57.20 -8.50
CA LEU A 225 -14.84 57.94 -7.64
C LEU A 225 -15.13 57.73 -6.14
N HIS A 226 -16.39 57.57 -5.78
CA HIS A 226 -16.85 57.44 -4.40
C HIS A 226 -17.30 56.01 -4.04
N GLU A 227 -16.90 55.01 -4.83
CA GLU A 227 -17.26 53.61 -4.60
C GLU A 227 -16.79 53.15 -3.20
N LYS A 228 -17.72 52.58 -2.43
CA LYS A 228 -17.44 51.86 -1.20
C LYS A 228 -17.88 50.41 -1.33
N PHE A 229 -17.10 49.49 -0.77
CA PHE A 229 -17.44 48.07 -0.68
C PHE A 229 -17.25 47.61 0.76
N MET A 230 -18.29 47.07 1.38
CA MET A 230 -18.29 46.68 2.81
C MET A 230 -17.78 47.82 3.72
N GLY A 231 -18.26 49.05 3.51
CA GLY A 231 -17.90 50.23 4.30
C GLY A 231 -16.60 50.93 3.89
N GLU A 232 -15.68 50.24 3.21
CA GLU A 232 -14.35 50.75 2.86
C GLU A 232 -14.32 51.39 1.46
N LYS A 233 -13.60 52.52 1.31
CA LYS A 233 -13.40 53.16 0.00
C LYS A 233 -12.60 52.24 -0.91
N VAL A 234 -13.09 51.98 -2.12
CA VAL A 234 -12.39 51.13 -3.09
C VAL A 234 -11.35 51.95 -3.84
N VAL A 235 -10.08 51.57 -3.71
CA VAL A 235 -8.98 52.35 -4.31
C VAL A 235 -8.52 51.88 -5.69
N SER A 236 -8.86 50.67 -6.12
CA SER A 236 -8.37 50.08 -7.38
C SER A 236 -9.44 49.31 -8.15
N GLY A 237 -9.23 49.15 -9.47
CA GLY A 237 -10.08 48.32 -10.32
C GLY A 237 -11.16 49.06 -11.11
N GLU A 238 -10.88 50.33 -11.37
CA GLU A 238 -11.61 51.30 -12.18
C GLU A 238 -12.15 50.74 -13.50
N ASP A 239 -11.32 50.06 -14.28
CA ASP A 239 -11.68 49.51 -15.60
C ASP A 239 -12.99 48.72 -15.58
N LYS A 240 -13.07 47.75 -14.65
CA LYS A 240 -14.22 46.87 -14.52
C LYS A 240 -15.41 47.60 -13.91
N ARG A 241 -15.18 48.50 -12.95
CA ARG A 241 -16.25 49.27 -12.32
C ARG A 241 -16.94 50.18 -13.32
N LEU A 242 -16.17 50.89 -14.15
CA LEU A 242 -16.70 51.71 -15.25
C LEU A 242 -17.49 50.87 -16.24
N THR A 243 -16.96 49.70 -16.62
CA THR A 243 -17.68 48.77 -17.50
C THR A 243 -19.07 48.47 -16.94
N TYR A 244 -19.16 48.12 -15.67
CA TYR A 244 -20.42 47.69 -15.03
C TYR A 244 -21.38 48.85 -14.82
N LEU A 245 -20.88 50.03 -14.45
CA LEU A 245 -21.71 51.22 -14.30
C LEU A 245 -22.37 51.64 -15.62
N ILE A 246 -21.64 51.51 -16.73
CA ILE A 246 -22.15 51.83 -18.07
C ILE A 246 -23.19 50.79 -18.51
N GLU A 247 -22.92 49.51 -18.29
CA GLU A 247 -23.88 48.43 -18.55
C GLU A 247 -25.14 48.54 -17.67
N GLU A 248 -24.98 48.87 -16.38
CA GLU A 248 -26.07 49.14 -15.42
C GLU A 248 -26.95 50.30 -15.88
N ALA A 249 -26.34 51.34 -16.45
CA ALA A 249 -27.03 52.48 -17.06
C ALA A 249 -27.71 52.15 -18.41
N GLY A 250 -27.63 50.91 -18.89
CA GLY A 250 -28.34 50.43 -20.08
C GLY A 250 -27.57 50.52 -21.39
N TRP A 251 -26.28 50.87 -21.36
CA TRP A 251 -25.44 50.94 -22.55
C TRP A 251 -24.85 49.57 -22.91
N LYS A 252 -24.58 49.35 -24.20
CA LYS A 252 -23.87 48.16 -24.70
C LYS A 252 -22.36 48.32 -24.60
N THR A 253 -21.65 47.22 -24.40
CA THR A 253 -20.19 47.16 -24.46
C THR A 253 -19.75 45.97 -25.32
N THR A 254 -18.80 46.15 -26.22
CA THR A 254 -18.40 45.08 -27.15
C THR A 254 -16.89 44.88 -27.25
N TYR A 255 -16.49 43.87 -27.99
CA TYR A 255 -15.10 43.55 -28.29
C TYR A 255 -14.84 43.73 -29.79
N GLN A 256 -13.74 44.41 -30.13
CA GLN A 256 -13.29 44.58 -31.51
C GLN A 256 -11.95 43.89 -31.73
N SER A 257 -11.98 42.70 -32.34
CA SER A 257 -10.80 41.87 -32.58
C SER A 257 -9.75 42.47 -33.50
N THR A 258 -10.14 43.39 -34.40
CA THR A 258 -9.22 44.09 -35.31
C THR A 258 -8.53 45.30 -34.67
N SER A 259 -9.04 45.82 -33.54
CA SER A 259 -8.38 46.88 -32.77
C SER A 259 -7.37 46.24 -31.81
N GLN A 260 -6.07 46.28 -32.16
CA GLN A 260 -5.03 45.51 -31.49
C GLN A 260 -4.07 46.39 -30.69
N VAL A 261 -3.78 45.96 -29.46
CA VAL A 261 -2.80 46.63 -28.59
C VAL A 261 -1.86 45.61 -27.94
N SER A 262 -0.71 46.08 -27.47
CA SER A 262 0.27 45.24 -26.76
C SER A 262 0.85 45.91 -25.52
N THR A 263 1.27 45.09 -24.56
CA THR A 263 1.94 45.49 -23.30
C THR A 263 3.16 44.60 -23.08
N VAL A 264 4.10 45.04 -22.24
CA VAL A 264 5.34 44.31 -21.92
C VAL A 264 5.10 43.19 -20.89
N GLY A 265 4.11 43.37 -20.00
CA GLY A 265 3.80 42.44 -18.91
C GLY A 265 4.88 42.33 -17.83
N GLU A 266 4.53 41.69 -16.72
CA GLU A 266 5.43 41.51 -15.58
C GLU A 266 6.40 40.33 -15.80
N ARG A 267 7.68 40.53 -15.46
CA ARG A 267 8.74 39.51 -15.64
C ARG A 267 8.85 38.56 -14.45
N LYS A 268 8.59 39.05 -13.23
CA LYS A 268 8.73 38.25 -12.00
C LYS A 268 7.44 37.48 -11.70
N ILE A 269 7.55 36.16 -11.48
CA ILE A 269 6.38 35.32 -11.18
C ILE A 269 5.66 35.72 -9.89
N SER A 270 6.41 36.14 -8.86
CA SER A 270 5.83 36.60 -7.58
C SER A 270 5.01 37.87 -7.77
N THR A 271 5.54 38.88 -8.45
CA THR A 271 4.82 40.11 -8.78
C THR A 271 3.60 39.82 -9.65
N PHE A 272 3.72 38.91 -10.62
CA PHE A 272 2.60 38.48 -11.46
C PHE A 272 1.48 37.80 -10.66
N ILE A 273 1.81 36.90 -9.72
CA ILE A 273 0.82 36.28 -8.81
C ILE A 273 0.07 37.34 -7.99
N ASN A 274 0.79 38.34 -7.47
CA ASN A 274 0.17 39.44 -6.73
C ASN A 274 -0.77 40.28 -7.61
N GLN A 275 -0.39 40.53 -8.86
CA GLN A 275 -1.29 41.15 -9.84
C GLN A 275 -2.55 40.30 -10.07
N GLN A 276 -2.43 38.97 -10.14
CA GLN A 276 -3.58 38.07 -10.25
C GLN A 276 -4.52 38.18 -9.05
N ILE A 277 -3.98 38.20 -7.83
CA ILE A 277 -4.78 38.37 -6.61
C ILE A 277 -5.56 39.69 -6.68
N ARG A 278 -4.88 40.80 -7.00
CA ARG A 278 -5.50 42.14 -7.12
C ARG A 278 -6.63 42.16 -8.15
N TRP A 279 -6.39 41.67 -9.36
CA TRP A 279 -7.40 41.63 -10.42
C TRP A 279 -8.58 40.74 -10.06
N THR A 280 -8.32 39.67 -9.31
CA THR A 280 -9.35 38.72 -8.90
C THR A 280 -10.22 39.28 -7.77
N ARG A 281 -9.65 39.96 -6.77
CA ARG A 281 -10.41 40.71 -5.75
C ARG A 281 -11.35 41.73 -6.38
N ASN A 282 -10.83 42.50 -7.34
CA ASN A 282 -11.65 43.45 -8.08
C ASN A 282 -12.76 42.77 -8.88
N SER A 283 -12.46 41.59 -9.44
CA SER A 283 -13.45 40.83 -10.17
C SER A 283 -14.60 40.39 -9.27
N TRP A 284 -14.30 39.85 -8.09
CA TRP A 284 -15.30 39.46 -7.10
C TRP A 284 -16.16 40.63 -6.65
N ARG A 285 -15.54 41.77 -6.29
CA ARG A 285 -16.28 42.95 -5.82
C ARG A 285 -17.35 43.38 -6.82
N ASN A 286 -16.95 43.54 -8.09
CA ASN A 286 -17.86 44.00 -9.13
C ASN A 286 -18.89 42.93 -9.51
N ASP A 287 -18.48 41.66 -9.65
CA ASP A 287 -19.40 40.56 -10.02
C ASP A 287 -20.50 40.37 -9.00
N LEU A 288 -20.13 40.29 -7.72
CA LEU A 288 -21.08 40.12 -6.63
C LEU A 288 -21.99 41.34 -6.54
N THR A 289 -21.44 42.56 -6.59
CA THR A 289 -22.26 43.78 -6.54
C THR A 289 -23.26 43.81 -7.68
N ALA A 290 -22.85 43.48 -8.91
CA ALA A 290 -23.75 43.47 -10.07
C ALA A 290 -24.86 42.41 -9.96
N LEU A 291 -24.53 41.22 -9.46
CA LEU A 291 -25.51 40.17 -9.19
C LEU A 291 -26.50 40.59 -8.09
N PHE A 292 -26.02 41.20 -6.99
CA PHE A 292 -26.86 41.68 -5.90
C PHE A 292 -27.77 42.85 -6.30
N GLN A 293 -27.28 43.76 -7.13
CA GLN A 293 -28.08 44.86 -7.68
C GLN A 293 -29.10 44.39 -8.73
N GLY A 294 -28.94 43.19 -9.27
CA GLY A 294 -29.90 42.53 -10.14
C GLY A 294 -29.97 43.04 -11.58
N TRP A 295 -29.27 44.12 -11.95
CA TRP A 295 -29.33 44.67 -13.31
C TRP A 295 -28.84 43.69 -14.39
N VAL A 296 -27.91 42.80 -14.04
CA VAL A 296 -27.36 41.78 -14.96
C VAL A 296 -28.41 40.78 -15.42
N PHE A 297 -29.48 40.55 -14.66
CA PHE A 297 -30.53 39.60 -15.03
C PHE A 297 -31.39 40.07 -16.19
N LYS A 298 -31.31 41.36 -16.57
CA LYS A 298 -31.84 41.87 -17.85
C LYS A 298 -31.14 41.26 -19.06
N TYR A 299 -29.94 40.71 -18.86
CA TYR A 299 -29.11 40.04 -19.86
C TYR A 299 -28.84 38.59 -19.41
N PRO A 300 -29.81 37.67 -19.59
CA PRO A 300 -29.74 36.35 -18.96
C PRO A 300 -28.45 35.57 -19.25
N ILE A 301 -27.96 35.58 -20.48
CA ILE A 301 -26.72 34.89 -20.87
C ILE A 301 -25.50 35.50 -20.14
N TYR A 302 -25.48 36.83 -19.98
CA TYR A 302 -24.41 37.52 -19.27
C TYR A 302 -24.44 37.20 -17.77
N ALA A 303 -25.63 37.23 -17.14
CA ALA A 303 -25.79 36.82 -15.76
C ALA A 303 -25.33 35.37 -15.54
N ILE A 304 -25.74 34.42 -16.41
CA ILE A 304 -25.30 33.03 -16.38
C ILE A 304 -23.77 32.93 -16.52
N TYR A 305 -23.16 33.72 -17.40
CA TYR A 305 -21.69 33.76 -17.53
C TYR A 305 -21.01 34.20 -16.23
N LEU A 306 -21.53 35.22 -15.54
CA LEU A 306 -20.96 35.70 -14.27
C LEU A 306 -21.10 34.66 -13.17
N ILE A 307 -22.25 34.00 -13.09
CA ILE A 307 -22.50 32.91 -12.15
C ILE A 307 -21.56 31.72 -12.43
N ASP A 308 -21.43 31.28 -13.69
CA ASP A 308 -20.49 30.22 -14.08
C ASP A 308 -19.05 30.57 -13.68
N ARG A 309 -18.65 31.83 -13.89
CA ARG A 309 -17.31 32.31 -13.55
C ARG A 309 -17.05 32.29 -12.04
N ALA A 310 -18.07 32.60 -11.23
CA ALA A 310 -18.01 32.53 -9.77
C ALA A 310 -17.87 31.09 -9.26
N ILE A 311 -18.55 30.12 -9.90
CA ILE A 311 -18.52 28.70 -9.49
C ILE A 311 -17.25 27.99 -9.96
N GLN A 312 -16.70 28.38 -11.11
CA GLN A 312 -15.52 27.77 -11.73
C GLN A 312 -14.34 27.44 -10.78
N PRO A 313 -13.83 28.34 -9.91
CA PRO A 313 -12.70 28.03 -9.05
C PRO A 313 -12.94 26.86 -8.09
N PHE A 314 -14.16 26.69 -7.58
CA PHE A 314 -14.52 25.57 -6.71
C PHE A 314 -14.51 24.25 -7.47
N THR A 315 -15.08 24.24 -8.68
CA THR A 315 -15.13 23.01 -9.51
C THR A 315 -13.77 22.56 -10.03
N LEU A 316 -12.83 23.48 -10.27
CA LEU A 316 -11.52 23.15 -10.86
C LEU A 316 -10.63 22.35 -9.92
N LEU A 317 -10.79 22.55 -8.60
CA LEU A 317 -9.96 21.94 -7.56
C LEU A 317 -10.44 20.54 -7.15
N ILE A 318 -11.66 20.17 -7.54
CA ILE A 318 -12.21 18.83 -7.30
C ILE A 318 -11.35 17.77 -7.99
N SER A 319 -10.92 18.00 -9.23
CA SER A 319 -10.15 16.99 -9.97
C SER A 319 -8.79 16.63 -9.32
N PRO A 320 -7.95 17.58 -8.87
CA PRO A 320 -6.76 17.27 -8.06
C PRO A 320 -7.05 16.51 -6.77
N ILE A 321 -8.17 16.82 -6.10
CA ILE A 321 -8.58 16.12 -4.88
C ILE A 321 -8.91 14.66 -5.18
N TYR A 322 -9.68 14.39 -6.24
CA TYR A 322 -9.93 13.03 -6.72
C TYR A 322 -8.65 12.29 -7.08
N PHE A 323 -7.69 12.96 -7.73
CA PHE A 323 -6.40 12.38 -8.09
C PHE A 323 -5.59 11.94 -6.86
N VAL A 324 -5.42 12.83 -5.87
CA VAL A 324 -4.66 12.53 -4.64
C VAL A 324 -5.34 11.43 -3.82
N ILE A 325 -6.67 11.49 -3.66
CA ILE A 325 -7.44 10.44 -2.96
C ILE A 325 -7.30 9.09 -3.69
N SER A 326 -7.32 9.09 -5.02
CA SER A 326 -7.12 7.88 -5.81
C SER A 326 -5.72 7.29 -5.63
N LEU A 327 -4.68 8.11 -5.54
CA LEU A 327 -3.32 7.66 -5.22
C LEU A 327 -3.24 7.01 -3.84
N ILE A 328 -3.82 7.64 -2.80
CA ILE A 328 -3.83 7.12 -1.42
C ILE A 328 -4.51 5.75 -1.34
N PHE A 329 -5.58 5.54 -2.12
CA PHE A 329 -6.34 4.29 -2.14
C PHE A 329 -5.88 3.26 -3.17
N GLY A 330 -4.80 3.53 -3.93
CA GLY A 330 -4.32 2.62 -4.98
C GLY A 330 -5.31 2.44 -6.14
N LEU A 331 -6.17 3.42 -6.39
CA LEU A 331 -7.16 3.40 -7.48
C LEU A 331 -6.50 3.81 -8.81
N TRP A 332 -5.69 2.92 -9.37
CA TRP A 332 -4.84 3.24 -10.52
C TRP A 332 -5.61 3.66 -11.79
N ILE A 333 -6.79 3.09 -12.04
CA ILE A 333 -7.64 3.51 -13.18
C ILE A 333 -8.01 5.00 -13.05
N PRO A 334 -8.63 5.47 -11.94
CA PRO A 334 -8.76 6.89 -11.64
C PRO A 334 -7.52 7.75 -11.77
N VAL A 335 -6.38 7.29 -11.28
CA VAL A 335 -5.12 8.03 -11.40
C VAL A 335 -4.78 8.28 -12.87
N PHE A 336 -4.79 7.23 -13.71
CA PHE A 336 -4.45 7.36 -15.13
C PHE A 336 -5.50 8.16 -15.91
N THR A 337 -6.80 7.90 -15.69
CA THR A 337 -7.88 8.63 -16.37
C THR A 337 -7.80 10.13 -16.11
N ILE A 338 -7.60 10.55 -14.86
CA ILE A 338 -7.51 11.97 -14.50
C ILE A 338 -6.25 12.61 -15.10
N LEU A 339 -5.10 11.92 -15.04
CA LEU A 339 -3.84 12.42 -15.57
C LEU A 339 -3.91 12.66 -17.09
N VAL A 340 -4.40 11.67 -17.83
CA VAL A 340 -4.60 11.78 -19.29
C VAL A 340 -5.57 12.92 -19.62
N TRP A 341 -6.66 13.03 -18.86
CA TRP A 341 -7.62 14.11 -19.04
C TRP A 341 -7.03 15.50 -18.80
N TRP A 342 -6.15 15.69 -17.82
CA TRP A 342 -5.47 16.97 -17.61
C TRP A 342 -4.60 17.36 -18.79
N LEU A 343 -3.84 16.41 -19.34
CA LEU A 343 -2.97 16.66 -20.50
C LEU A 343 -3.79 17.07 -21.73
N ILE A 344 -4.84 16.30 -22.06
CA ILE A 344 -5.72 16.59 -23.20
C ILE A 344 -6.41 17.95 -23.00
N SER A 345 -7.05 18.14 -21.85
CA SER A 345 -7.88 19.31 -21.60
C SER A 345 -7.11 20.63 -21.59
N ARG A 346 -5.88 20.65 -21.06
CA ARG A 346 -5.06 21.86 -21.02
C ARG A 346 -4.35 22.13 -22.33
N SER A 347 -4.00 21.11 -23.09
CA SER A 347 -3.47 21.27 -24.46
C SER A 347 -4.46 22.01 -25.36
N ILE A 348 -5.74 21.60 -25.32
CA ILE A 348 -6.82 22.26 -26.10
C ILE A 348 -6.95 23.74 -25.73
N LYS A 349 -6.95 24.08 -24.43
CA LYS A 349 -7.11 25.47 -23.95
C LYS A 349 -5.89 26.34 -24.19
N MET A 350 -4.70 25.75 -24.26
CA MET A 350 -3.45 26.44 -24.52
C MET A 350 -3.17 26.61 -26.03
N TYR A 351 -3.91 25.90 -26.89
CA TYR A 351 -3.78 25.94 -28.36
C TYR A 351 -3.65 27.34 -28.98
N PRO A 352 -4.47 28.37 -28.68
CA PRO A 352 -4.36 29.68 -29.33
C PRO A 352 -3.00 30.36 -29.08
N TYR A 353 -2.36 30.07 -27.95
CA TYR A 353 -1.01 30.53 -27.64
C TYR A 353 0.05 29.67 -28.33
N LEU A 354 -0.10 28.35 -28.29
CA LEU A 354 0.82 27.41 -28.97
C LEU A 354 0.84 27.60 -30.48
N LYS A 355 -0.27 28.05 -31.08
CA LYS A 355 -0.32 28.43 -32.50
C LYS A 355 0.67 29.56 -32.84
N LYS A 356 0.93 30.47 -31.90
CA LYS A 356 1.92 31.55 -32.06
C LYS A 356 3.32 31.15 -31.61
N TYR A 357 3.42 30.30 -30.58
CA TYR A 357 4.68 29.86 -29.98
C TYR A 357 4.73 28.33 -29.79
N PRO A 358 4.91 27.53 -30.86
CA PRO A 358 4.82 26.06 -30.76
C PRO A 358 5.86 25.43 -29.82
N ARG A 359 7.06 26.00 -29.77
CA ARG A 359 8.15 25.54 -28.89
C ARG A 359 7.82 25.65 -27.40
N ASP A 360 6.84 26.48 -27.04
CA ASP A 360 6.40 26.63 -25.66
C ASP A 360 5.52 25.45 -25.17
N VAL A 361 5.29 24.39 -25.96
CA VAL A 361 4.59 23.18 -25.47
C VAL A 361 5.20 22.59 -24.19
N VAL A 362 6.50 22.77 -24.00
CA VAL A 362 7.23 22.36 -22.79
C VAL A 362 6.72 23.03 -21.51
N ILE A 363 6.00 24.16 -21.60
CA ILE A 363 5.42 24.82 -20.43
C ILE A 363 4.07 24.22 -20.02
N LEU A 364 3.53 23.23 -20.75
CA LEU A 364 2.22 22.62 -20.48
C LEU A 364 2.06 22.11 -19.03
N PRO A 365 3.03 21.40 -18.42
CA PRO A 365 2.92 21.01 -17.00
C PRO A 365 2.82 22.21 -16.06
N TYR A 366 3.61 23.26 -16.31
CA TYR A 366 3.56 24.51 -15.54
C TYR A 366 2.23 25.25 -15.75
N TYR A 367 1.66 25.20 -16.95
CA TYR A 367 0.36 25.76 -17.25
C TYR A 367 -0.78 24.97 -16.56
N ILE A 368 -0.72 23.63 -16.51
CA ILE A 368 -1.64 22.80 -15.71
C ILE A 368 -1.60 23.22 -14.24
N PHE A 369 -0.39 23.28 -13.66
CA PHE A 369 -0.20 23.70 -12.27
C PHE A 369 -0.69 25.13 -12.03
N PHE A 370 -0.33 26.06 -12.92
CA PHE A 370 -0.76 27.45 -12.86
C PHE A 370 -2.29 27.59 -12.88
N ASN A 371 -3.00 26.79 -13.67
CA ASN A 371 -4.47 26.78 -13.68
C ASN A 371 -5.05 26.40 -12.30
N PHE A 372 -4.54 25.33 -11.66
CA PHE A 372 -4.97 24.96 -10.31
C PHE A 372 -4.61 26.03 -9.27
N MET A 373 -3.42 26.60 -9.36
CA MET A 373 -3.00 27.72 -8.52
C MET A 373 -3.92 28.95 -8.72
N THR A 374 -4.38 29.25 -9.94
CA THR A 374 -5.31 30.38 -10.15
C THR A 374 -6.70 30.12 -9.57
N ALA A 375 -7.16 28.88 -9.50
CA ALA A 375 -8.38 28.54 -8.78
C ALA A 375 -8.22 28.76 -7.27
N TYR A 376 -7.08 28.37 -6.71
CA TYR A 376 -6.72 28.71 -5.32
C TYR A 376 -6.70 30.22 -5.09
N ILE A 377 -6.02 30.99 -5.95
CA ILE A 377 -5.97 32.46 -5.89
C ILE A 377 -7.38 33.07 -5.91
N ARG A 378 -8.31 32.51 -6.68
CA ARG A 378 -9.71 32.98 -6.73
C ARG A 378 -10.44 32.79 -5.41
N ILE A 379 -10.30 31.65 -4.74
CA ILE A 379 -10.93 31.41 -3.44
C ILE A 379 -10.28 32.30 -2.38
N TYR A 380 -8.94 32.35 -2.35
CA TYR A 380 -8.21 33.22 -1.46
C TYR A 380 -8.60 34.71 -1.63
N ALA A 381 -8.73 35.19 -2.87
CA ALA A 381 -9.13 36.55 -3.17
C ALA A 381 -10.58 36.86 -2.79
N LEU A 382 -11.48 35.87 -2.79
CA LEU A 382 -12.85 36.03 -2.30
C LEU A 382 -12.86 36.27 -0.79
N LEU A 383 -12.05 35.50 -0.05
CA LEU A 383 -11.97 35.59 1.41
C LEU A 383 -11.13 36.79 1.89
N SER A 384 -10.31 37.37 1.01
CA SER A 384 -9.52 38.58 1.24
C SER A 384 -10.01 39.78 0.41
N ILE A 385 -11.30 39.78 0.04
CA ILE A 385 -11.88 40.71 -0.95
C ILE A 385 -11.73 42.19 -0.57
N ASN A 386 -11.81 42.49 0.74
CA ASN A 386 -11.69 43.83 1.28
C ASN A 386 -10.25 44.19 1.72
N THR A 387 -9.27 43.30 1.50
CA THR A 387 -7.86 43.61 1.78
C THR A 387 -7.32 44.56 0.71
N GLN A 388 -7.18 45.82 1.10
CA GLN A 388 -6.70 46.91 0.24
C GLN A 388 -5.24 47.24 0.60
N GLY A 389 -4.32 46.45 0.07
CA GLY A 389 -2.89 46.62 0.23
C GLY A 389 -2.16 45.37 -0.22
N TRP A 390 -0.92 45.55 -0.72
CA TRP A 390 0.10 44.58 -1.16
C TRP A 390 0.54 44.74 -2.62
N ILE A 391 1.72 45.36 -2.72
CA ILE A 391 2.75 45.38 -3.79
C ILE A 391 2.72 46.50 -4.85
N THR A 392 3.79 47.31 -4.73
CA THR A 392 4.49 48.30 -5.59
C THR A 392 3.68 49.43 -6.23
N ARG A 393 4.10 50.67 -5.96
CA ARG A 393 3.58 51.94 -6.52
C ARG A 393 2.35 52.55 -5.81
N TRP A 394 2.24 52.45 -4.49
CA TRP A 394 1.18 53.14 -3.72
C TRP A 394 1.80 54.07 -2.68
N HIS A 395 1.20 55.25 -2.50
CA HIS A 395 1.57 56.19 -1.44
C HIS A 395 1.33 55.54 -0.06
N LYS A 396 2.31 55.64 0.86
CA LYS A 396 2.30 54.96 2.17
C LYS A 396 1.05 55.23 3.01
N SER A 397 0.41 56.39 2.84
CA SER A 397 -0.82 56.78 3.56
C SER A 397 -2.08 56.01 3.19
N ARG A 398 -2.07 55.20 2.12
CA ARG A 398 -3.23 54.43 1.63
C ARG A 398 -3.19 52.94 2.02
N LEU A 399 -2.19 52.52 2.79
CA LEU A 399 -2.01 51.13 3.20
C LEU A 399 -2.47 50.96 4.64
N ASN A 400 -3.63 50.31 4.85
CA ASN A 400 -3.93 49.76 6.17
C ASN A 400 -2.89 48.66 6.47
N LYS A 401 -2.25 48.73 7.63
CA LYS A 401 -1.35 47.67 8.13
C LYS A 401 -2.18 46.42 8.44
N ALA A 402 -2.43 45.60 7.41
CA ALA A 402 -3.05 44.31 7.63
C ALA A 402 -2.10 43.45 8.50
N THR A 403 -2.62 42.94 9.62
CA THR A 403 -1.85 42.09 10.54
C THR A 403 -1.60 40.71 9.92
N THR A 404 -0.52 40.03 10.30
CA THR A 404 -0.20 38.66 9.83
C THR A 404 -1.40 37.70 9.98
N PHE A 405 -2.22 37.91 11.02
CA PHE A 405 -3.44 37.15 11.28
C PHE A 405 -4.53 37.32 10.20
N GLN A 406 -4.68 38.52 9.63
CA GLN A 406 -5.63 38.79 8.54
C GLN A 406 -5.22 38.11 7.22
N PHE A 407 -3.94 37.73 7.06
CA PHE A 407 -3.48 36.92 5.93
C PHE A 407 -3.64 35.42 6.15
N ALA A 408 -3.49 34.95 7.38
CA ALA A 408 -3.62 33.54 7.73
C ALA A 408 -5.07 33.03 7.60
N LEU A 409 -6.07 33.84 7.98
CA LEU A 409 -7.47 33.41 8.00
C LEU A 409 -8.02 33.02 6.61
N PRO A 410 -7.79 33.79 5.52
CA PRO A 410 -8.16 33.35 4.16
C PRO A 410 -7.46 32.05 3.72
N HIS A 411 -6.20 31.82 4.13
CA HIS A 411 -5.49 30.58 3.84
C HIS A 411 -6.13 29.40 4.59
N LEU A 412 -6.41 29.55 5.88
CA LEU A 412 -7.08 28.53 6.70
C LEU A 412 -8.48 28.21 6.17
N ALA A 413 -9.28 29.21 5.84
CA ALA A 413 -10.61 29.01 5.27
C ALA A 413 -10.54 28.35 3.88
N THR A 414 -9.52 28.67 3.07
CA THR A 414 -9.30 27.96 1.80
C THR A 414 -8.94 26.50 2.07
N ILE A 415 -8.01 26.21 2.99
CA ILE A 415 -7.63 24.83 3.37
C ILE A 415 -8.85 24.08 3.90
N LEU A 416 -9.69 24.70 4.72
CA LEU A 416 -10.92 24.10 5.24
C LEU A 416 -11.87 23.69 4.12
N ILE A 417 -12.08 24.55 3.10
CA ILE A 417 -12.88 24.21 1.91
C ILE A 417 -12.28 22.98 1.20
N PHE A 418 -10.95 22.93 1.04
CA PHE A 418 -10.29 21.75 0.47
C PHE A 418 -10.48 20.51 1.32
N SER A 419 -10.34 20.60 2.64
CA SER A 419 -10.54 19.49 3.56
C SER A 419 -11.99 19.00 3.58
N LEU A 420 -12.97 19.91 3.45
CA LEU A 420 -14.38 19.55 3.33
C LEU A 420 -14.67 18.84 2.02
N VAL A 421 -14.12 19.32 0.90
CA VAL A 421 -14.26 18.65 -0.40
C VAL A 421 -13.51 17.32 -0.40
N ALA A 422 -12.30 17.25 0.15
CA ALA A 422 -11.55 16.01 0.28
C ALA A 422 -12.25 15.00 1.18
N GLY A 423 -12.79 15.46 2.32
CA GLY A 423 -13.65 14.68 3.20
C GLY A 423 -14.93 14.23 2.48
N GLY A 424 -15.52 15.07 1.64
CA GLY A 424 -16.68 14.75 0.81
C GLY A 424 -16.36 13.73 -0.30
N VAL A 425 -15.20 13.81 -0.95
CA VAL A 425 -14.75 12.84 -1.96
C VAL A 425 -14.34 11.52 -1.31
N TYR A 426 -13.69 11.58 -0.15
CA TYR A 426 -13.42 10.43 0.70
C TYR A 426 -14.75 9.76 1.08
N PHE A 427 -15.69 10.52 1.64
CA PHE A 427 -17.02 10.06 2.01
C PHE A 427 -17.79 9.52 0.81
N ASN A 428 -17.74 10.19 -0.34
CA ASN A 428 -18.29 9.70 -1.61
C ASN A 428 -17.69 8.33 -1.97
N LYS A 429 -16.37 8.15 -1.90
CA LYS A 429 -15.75 6.82 -2.08
C LYS A 429 -16.28 5.77 -1.08
N TYR A 430 -16.69 6.16 0.12
CA TYR A 430 -17.22 5.25 1.15
C TYR A 430 -18.74 5.08 1.16
N GLN A 431 -19.48 5.91 0.43
CA GLN A 431 -20.95 5.94 0.44
C GLN A 431 -21.56 5.61 -0.92
N THR A 432 -20.82 5.86 -1.99
CA THR A 432 -21.26 5.60 -3.37
C THR A 432 -20.78 4.21 -3.79
N PHE A 433 -21.23 3.21 -3.03
CA PHE A 433 -21.29 1.84 -3.52
C PHE A 433 -22.63 1.69 -4.24
N PHE A 434 -22.68 0.99 -5.38
CA PHE A 434 -23.95 0.69 -6.06
C PHE A 434 -24.90 -0.14 -5.17
N VAL A 435 -24.37 -0.78 -4.13
CA VAL A 435 -25.13 -1.47 -3.07
C VAL A 435 -24.80 -0.83 -1.71
N PRO A 436 -25.78 -0.29 -0.97
CA PRO A 436 -25.58 0.32 0.34
C PRO A 436 -24.83 -0.61 1.29
N ARG A 437 -23.85 -0.08 2.03
CA ARG A 437 -22.99 -0.85 2.96
C ARG A 437 -23.80 -1.61 4.01
N GLU A 438 -24.91 -1.04 4.43
CA GLU A 438 -25.86 -1.67 5.35
C GLU A 438 -26.63 -2.82 4.70
N GLN A 439 -26.91 -2.76 3.39
CA GLN A 439 -27.49 -3.87 2.61
C GLN A 439 -26.44 -4.93 2.28
N GLN A 440 -25.19 -4.57 1.99
CA GLN A 440 -24.09 -5.54 1.87
C GLN A 440 -23.86 -6.28 3.20
N ASN A 441 -23.81 -5.54 4.31
CA ASN A 441 -23.69 -6.11 5.64
C ASN A 441 -24.96 -6.87 6.07
N LYS A 442 -26.17 -6.43 5.69
CA LYS A 442 -27.43 -7.16 5.95
C LYS A 442 -27.56 -8.39 5.08
N LEU A 443 -27.09 -8.41 3.83
CA LEU A 443 -27.05 -9.60 2.98
C LEU A 443 -26.05 -10.64 3.51
N VAL A 444 -24.91 -10.18 4.05
CA VAL A 444 -23.90 -11.03 4.70
C VAL A 444 -24.36 -11.49 6.10
N ALA A 445 -25.04 -10.62 6.85
CA ALA A 445 -25.56 -10.93 8.19
C ALA A 445 -26.89 -11.69 8.17
N SER A 446 -27.68 -11.63 7.08
CA SER A 446 -28.87 -12.46 6.88
C SER A 446 -28.52 -13.90 6.50
N THR A 447 -27.25 -14.18 6.21
CA THR A 447 -26.73 -15.51 5.85
C THR A 447 -25.95 -16.20 6.97
N LEU A 448 -25.82 -15.61 8.17
CA LEU A 448 -25.08 -16.23 9.29
C LEU A 448 -25.79 -15.98 10.64
N PRO A 449 -25.97 -17.01 11.51
CA PRO A 449 -26.62 -16.85 12.80
C PRO A 449 -25.71 -16.12 13.81
N ARG A 450 -26.29 -15.22 14.63
CA ARG A 450 -25.56 -14.44 15.64
C ARG A 450 -25.25 -15.27 16.90
N ALA A 451 -23.99 -15.29 17.32
CA ALA A 451 -23.60 -15.63 18.69
C ALA A 451 -23.21 -14.36 19.47
N ARG A 452 -23.79 -14.21 20.66
CA ARG A 452 -23.53 -13.14 21.63
C ARG A 452 -22.33 -13.50 22.53
N SER A 453 -21.69 -12.44 23.02
CA SER A 453 -20.79 -12.31 24.17
C SER A 453 -19.40 -12.96 24.13
N LEU A 454 -18.40 -12.16 23.76
CA LEU A 454 -17.03 -12.27 24.24
C LEU A 454 -16.74 -11.02 25.08
N ALA A 455 -16.63 -11.21 26.39
CA ALA A 455 -15.95 -10.29 27.28
C ALA A 455 -15.10 -11.12 28.24
N ALA A 456 -13.79 -11.16 27.98
CA ALA A 456 -12.71 -11.04 28.97
C ALA A 456 -11.37 -11.42 28.31
N ASN A 457 -10.49 -10.43 28.23
CA ASN A 457 -9.08 -10.56 27.85
C ASN A 457 -8.30 -11.37 28.89
N THR A 458 -7.41 -12.25 28.43
CA THR A 458 -6.02 -12.31 28.89
C THR A 458 -5.11 -12.83 27.77
N ASN A 459 -4.15 -12.00 27.38
CA ASN A 459 -3.13 -12.29 26.38
C ASN A 459 -2.05 -13.18 26.98
N THR A 460 -2.01 -14.45 26.57
CA THR A 460 -0.81 -15.31 26.47
C THR A 460 -1.21 -16.58 25.72
N SER A 461 -0.96 -16.68 24.41
CA SER A 461 -1.00 -17.99 23.71
C SER A 461 -0.62 -17.95 22.22
N VAL A 462 0.57 -18.47 21.90
CA VAL A 462 0.67 -19.42 20.76
C VAL A 462 -0.05 -20.68 21.26
N LEU A 463 -1.16 -21.04 20.62
CA LEU A 463 -2.06 -22.17 20.95
C LEU A 463 -2.26 -22.37 22.47
N GLY A 464 -3.15 -21.56 23.05
CA GLY A 464 -3.45 -21.58 24.46
C GLY A 464 -3.95 -22.95 24.87
N ALA A 465 -3.40 -23.46 25.98
CA ALA A 465 -3.84 -24.68 26.61
C ALA A 465 -5.37 -24.66 26.79
N SER A 466 -6.06 -25.34 25.89
CA SER A 466 -7.42 -25.80 26.02
C SER A 466 -7.43 -27.25 25.55
N SER A 467 -8.48 -27.99 25.87
CA SER A 467 -8.62 -29.44 25.75
C SER A 467 -8.59 -29.95 24.30
N PHE A 468 -7.46 -29.80 23.61
CA PHE A 468 -7.31 -30.24 22.22
C PHE A 468 -7.15 -31.75 22.15
N THR A 469 -7.94 -32.39 21.30
CA THR A 469 -7.63 -33.72 20.78
C THR A 469 -6.52 -33.57 19.73
N ALA A 470 -5.53 -34.47 19.69
CA ALA A 470 -4.42 -34.40 18.73
C ALA A 470 -4.86 -34.19 17.26
N GLU A 471 -6.02 -34.72 16.88
CA GLU A 471 -6.59 -34.57 15.53
C GLU A 471 -7.11 -33.16 15.21
N SER A 472 -7.55 -32.40 16.22
CA SER A 472 -8.12 -31.06 15.99
C SER A 472 -7.06 -30.01 15.66
N LEU A 473 -5.77 -30.34 15.82
CA LEU A 473 -4.63 -29.48 15.51
C LEU A 473 -4.03 -29.74 14.11
N LEU A 474 -4.49 -30.77 13.42
CA LEU A 474 -3.97 -31.15 12.11
C LEU A 474 -4.56 -30.30 10.99
N THR A 475 -3.72 -29.96 10.01
CA THR A 475 -4.19 -29.39 8.75
C THR A 475 -4.66 -30.51 7.83
N LYS A 476 -5.54 -30.18 6.89
CA LYS A 476 -5.99 -31.12 5.85
C LYS A 476 -5.79 -30.53 4.47
N ARG A 477 -5.63 -31.40 3.48
CA ARG A 477 -5.75 -31.05 2.06
C ARG A 477 -7.19 -31.21 1.58
N TYR A 478 -7.64 -30.30 0.73
CA TYR A 478 -8.88 -30.46 -0.02
C TYR A 478 -8.70 -30.04 -1.47
N GLU A 479 -9.10 -30.90 -2.41
CA GLU A 479 -9.12 -30.55 -3.83
C GLU A 479 -10.48 -29.96 -4.18
N PHE A 480 -10.48 -28.71 -4.63
CA PHE A 480 -11.68 -27.96 -4.96
C PHE A 480 -12.34 -28.55 -6.20
N THR A 481 -13.62 -28.90 -6.14
CA THR A 481 -14.37 -29.51 -7.24
C THR A 481 -15.25 -28.47 -7.96
N SER A 482 -15.88 -28.87 -9.07
CA SER A 482 -16.85 -28.02 -9.78
C SER A 482 -18.16 -27.79 -9.01
N GLU A 483 -18.44 -28.63 -8.02
CA GLU A 483 -19.63 -28.51 -7.15
C GLU A 483 -19.37 -27.67 -5.91
N ASP A 484 -18.10 -27.34 -5.64
CA ASP A 484 -17.70 -26.63 -4.44
C ASP A 484 -17.90 -25.11 -4.57
N SER A 485 -18.20 -24.49 -3.42
CA SER A 485 -17.96 -23.08 -3.14
C SER A 485 -17.02 -22.98 -1.95
N LEU A 486 -16.28 -21.87 -1.81
CA LEU A 486 -15.44 -21.68 -0.62
C LEU A 486 -16.26 -21.73 0.69
N ALA A 487 -17.52 -21.31 0.65
CA ALA A 487 -18.43 -21.41 1.78
C ALA A 487 -18.80 -22.87 2.11
N SER A 488 -19.13 -23.69 1.11
CA SER A 488 -19.45 -25.11 1.33
C SER A 488 -18.23 -25.90 1.82
N VAL A 489 -17.02 -25.54 1.36
CA VAL A 489 -15.78 -26.12 1.88
C VAL A 489 -15.55 -25.71 3.33
N ALA A 490 -15.74 -24.42 3.67
CA ALA A 490 -15.60 -23.95 5.05
C ALA A 490 -16.59 -24.65 5.99
N GLU A 491 -17.86 -24.78 5.57
CA GLU A 491 -18.90 -25.50 6.31
C GLU A 491 -18.58 -26.99 6.48
N LYS A 492 -18.14 -27.67 5.42
CA LYS A 492 -17.74 -29.08 5.42
C LYS A 492 -16.67 -29.41 6.45
N PHE A 493 -15.76 -28.48 6.71
CA PHE A 493 -14.68 -28.64 7.69
C PHE A 493 -14.95 -27.93 9.02
N GLU A 494 -16.13 -27.33 9.19
CA GLU A 494 -16.54 -26.54 10.35
C GLU A 494 -15.50 -25.48 10.73
N ILE A 495 -15.02 -24.73 9.74
CA ILE A 495 -14.09 -23.61 9.90
C ILE A 495 -14.70 -22.31 9.38
N SER A 496 -14.14 -21.17 9.80
CA SER A 496 -14.59 -19.90 9.24
C SER A 496 -14.14 -19.75 7.79
N LEU A 497 -15.00 -19.15 6.95
CA LEU A 497 -14.65 -18.79 5.57
C LEU A 497 -13.43 -17.86 5.53
N GLU A 498 -13.30 -16.98 6.53
CA GLU A 498 -12.18 -16.05 6.66
C GLU A 498 -10.85 -16.80 6.88
N ASP A 499 -10.81 -17.81 7.76
CA ASP A 499 -9.60 -18.61 8.00
C ASP A 499 -9.22 -19.43 6.78
N LEU A 500 -10.21 -20.03 6.10
CA LEU A 500 -9.99 -20.76 4.85
C LEU A 500 -9.37 -19.84 3.78
N LEU A 501 -9.89 -18.62 3.64
CA LEU A 501 -9.38 -17.62 2.70
C LEU A 501 -7.98 -17.12 3.09
N ASN A 502 -7.74 -16.85 4.37
CA ASN A 502 -6.49 -16.29 4.87
C ASN A 502 -5.32 -17.27 4.67
N VAL A 503 -5.56 -18.56 4.90
CA VAL A 503 -4.54 -19.60 4.65
C VAL A 503 -4.27 -19.76 3.16
N ASN A 504 -5.30 -19.67 2.32
CA ASN A 504 -5.16 -19.92 0.88
C ASN A 504 -5.02 -18.64 0.06
N ILE A 505 -4.79 -17.50 0.73
CA ILE A 505 -4.73 -16.19 0.09
C ILE A 505 -3.72 -16.18 -1.05
N SER A 506 -2.58 -16.86 -0.89
CA SER A 506 -1.48 -16.93 -1.85
C SER A 506 -1.90 -17.57 -3.17
N LYS A 507 -2.78 -18.56 -3.19
CA LYS A 507 -3.18 -19.29 -4.41
C LYS A 507 -4.56 -18.91 -4.94
N ILE A 508 -5.43 -18.36 -4.10
CA ILE A 508 -6.74 -17.83 -4.53
C ILE A 508 -6.55 -16.39 -5.06
N THR A 509 -6.41 -16.25 -6.37
CA THR A 509 -6.38 -14.95 -7.08
C THR A 509 -7.75 -14.29 -7.17
N ASN A 510 -8.79 -15.10 -7.36
CA ASN A 510 -10.17 -14.66 -7.50
C ASN A 510 -11.10 -15.66 -6.79
N TRP A 511 -11.62 -15.27 -5.63
CA TRP A 511 -12.50 -16.09 -4.80
C TRP A 511 -13.83 -16.50 -5.48
N ASN A 512 -14.26 -15.78 -6.52
CA ASN A 512 -15.44 -16.14 -7.31
C ASN A 512 -15.13 -17.09 -8.48
N ARG A 513 -13.86 -17.40 -8.73
CA ARG A 513 -13.39 -18.24 -9.83
C ARG A 513 -12.25 -19.15 -9.38
N VAL A 514 -12.41 -19.78 -8.21
CA VAL A 514 -11.52 -20.86 -7.82
C VAL A 514 -11.70 -21.98 -8.83
N LYS A 515 -10.61 -22.39 -9.49
CA LYS A 515 -10.65 -23.39 -10.54
C LYS A 515 -10.83 -24.78 -9.90
N PRO A 516 -11.70 -25.65 -10.43
CA PRO A 516 -11.67 -27.06 -10.06
C PRO A 516 -10.25 -27.63 -10.21
N GLY A 517 -9.84 -28.48 -9.29
CA GLY A 517 -8.47 -28.98 -9.15
C GLY A 517 -7.54 -28.09 -8.32
N THR A 518 -8.00 -26.91 -7.84
CA THR A 518 -7.22 -26.08 -6.90
C THR A 518 -7.09 -26.79 -5.57
N ILE A 519 -5.87 -26.88 -5.03
CA ILE A 519 -5.63 -27.60 -3.79
C ILE A 519 -5.61 -26.62 -2.62
N LEU A 520 -6.66 -26.68 -1.80
CA LEU A 520 -6.82 -25.87 -0.61
C LEU A 520 -6.18 -26.52 0.60
N THR A 521 -5.53 -25.69 1.41
CA THR A 521 -5.08 -26.03 2.75
C THR A 521 -6.20 -25.69 3.73
N ILE A 522 -6.70 -26.68 4.44
CA ILE A 522 -7.73 -26.54 5.48
C ILE A 522 -7.03 -26.35 6.83
N PRO A 523 -7.17 -25.17 7.49
CA PRO A 523 -6.58 -24.96 8.81
C PRO A 523 -7.27 -25.78 9.91
N PRO A 524 -6.61 -25.96 11.06
CA PRO A 524 -7.24 -26.44 12.29
C PRO A 524 -8.35 -25.47 12.74
N LYS A 525 -9.46 -25.99 13.31
CA LYS A 525 -10.66 -25.19 13.64
C LYS A 525 -10.42 -23.97 14.52
N GLU A 526 -9.45 -24.06 15.43
CA GLU A 526 -9.16 -23.00 16.41
C GLU A 526 -7.87 -22.23 16.08
N LEU A 527 -7.30 -22.43 14.89
CA LEU A 527 -6.11 -21.70 14.45
C LEU A 527 -6.48 -20.25 14.12
N LYS A 528 -6.16 -19.34 15.05
CA LYS A 528 -6.28 -17.90 14.82
C LYS A 528 -5.07 -17.37 14.07
N LEU A 529 -5.26 -17.00 12.82
CA LEU A 529 -4.26 -16.25 12.05
C LEU A 529 -4.60 -14.77 12.04
N THR A 530 -3.59 -13.93 12.21
CA THR A 530 -3.69 -12.47 12.02
C THR A 530 -2.94 -12.08 10.76
N PRO A 531 -3.49 -12.30 9.57
CA PRO A 531 -2.75 -12.09 8.33
C PRO A 531 -2.30 -10.63 8.21
N SER A 532 -1.03 -10.43 7.87
CA SER A 532 -0.46 -9.09 7.69
C SER A 532 -1.07 -8.33 6.50
N TYR A 533 -1.86 -9.01 5.67
CA TYR A 533 -2.53 -8.48 4.48
C TYR A 533 -3.98 -8.95 4.45
N ARG A 534 -4.92 -8.03 4.22
CA ARG A 534 -6.32 -8.39 3.99
C ARG A 534 -6.48 -8.97 2.58
N PHE A 535 -7.24 -10.05 2.46
CA PHE A 535 -7.61 -10.63 1.16
C PHE A 535 -8.18 -9.55 0.24
N ASN A 536 -7.58 -9.37 -0.93
CA ASN A 536 -8.07 -8.40 -1.91
C ASN A 536 -9.28 -9.00 -2.64
N TYR A 537 -10.45 -8.88 -2.03
CA TYR A 537 -11.72 -9.33 -2.59
C TYR A 537 -12.03 -8.69 -3.95
N GLN A 538 -11.32 -7.62 -4.35
CA GLN A 538 -11.51 -6.85 -5.60
C GLN A 538 -10.76 -7.41 -6.81
N ARG A 539 -9.83 -8.36 -6.64
CA ARG A 539 -9.08 -8.97 -7.76
C ARG A 539 -9.99 -9.88 -8.60
N ILE A 540 -10.06 -9.61 -9.90
CA ILE A 540 -10.99 -10.24 -10.87
C ILE A 540 -10.29 -10.92 -12.05
N TYR A 541 -8.97 -10.86 -12.09
CA TYR A 541 -8.13 -11.49 -13.10
C TYR A 541 -7.16 -12.45 -12.43
N ASP A 542 -6.85 -13.53 -13.14
CA ASP A 542 -5.78 -14.45 -12.77
C ASP A 542 -4.44 -13.87 -13.22
N ASP A 543 -3.37 -14.21 -12.50
CA ASP A 543 -2.04 -13.89 -12.97
C ASP A 543 -1.66 -14.83 -14.10
N VAL A 544 -1.06 -14.27 -15.15
CA VAL A 544 -0.56 -15.07 -16.27
C VAL A 544 0.66 -15.86 -15.80
N LEU A 545 0.65 -17.17 -16.05
CA LEU A 545 1.81 -18.02 -15.86
C LEU A 545 2.98 -17.48 -16.69
N ARG A 546 4.09 -17.19 -16.03
CA ARG A 546 5.36 -16.79 -16.63
C ARG A 546 6.45 -17.64 -16.04
N ILE A 547 7.11 -18.37 -16.93
CA ILE A 547 8.28 -19.17 -16.62
C ILE A 547 9.44 -18.53 -17.37
N ALA A 548 10.47 -18.12 -16.64
CA ALA A 548 11.63 -17.43 -17.21
C ALA A 548 12.91 -17.97 -16.60
N TYR A 549 14.01 -17.88 -17.34
CA TYR A 549 15.34 -18.20 -16.85
C TYR A 549 16.12 -16.91 -16.58
N ASP A 550 16.67 -16.78 -15.37
CA ASP A 550 17.61 -15.73 -14.98
C ASP A 550 19.05 -16.26 -15.03
N GLN A 551 19.77 -15.80 -16.04
CA GLN A 551 21.16 -16.17 -16.28
C GLN A 551 22.11 -15.72 -15.17
N SER A 552 21.81 -14.62 -14.49
CA SER A 552 22.71 -14.05 -13.47
C SER A 552 22.77 -14.89 -12.20
N THR A 553 21.67 -15.58 -11.90
CA THR A 553 21.53 -16.43 -10.71
C THR A 553 21.41 -17.92 -11.04
N ASN A 554 21.48 -18.28 -12.32
CA ASN A 554 21.20 -19.64 -12.82
C ASN A 554 19.86 -20.16 -12.26
N THR A 555 18.78 -19.39 -12.42
CA THR A 555 17.48 -19.68 -11.78
C THR A 555 16.33 -19.68 -12.77
N ILE A 556 15.59 -20.78 -12.80
CA ILE A 556 14.26 -20.87 -13.39
C ILE A 556 13.26 -20.24 -12.40
N ILE A 557 12.63 -19.15 -12.81
CA ILE A 557 11.64 -18.43 -12.02
C ILE A 557 10.25 -18.74 -12.58
N VAL A 558 9.42 -19.36 -11.74
CA VAL A 558 8.01 -19.63 -12.05
C VAL A 558 7.15 -18.63 -11.29
N SER A 559 6.34 -17.87 -12.02
CA SER A 559 5.44 -16.84 -11.49
C SER A 559 4.09 -16.90 -12.17
N GLY A 560 3.04 -16.35 -11.55
CA GLY A 560 1.67 -16.50 -12.04
C GLY A 560 0.77 -17.14 -10.99
N ARG A 561 0.49 -16.37 -9.93
CA ARG A 561 -0.33 -16.78 -8.78
C ARG A 561 -1.58 -17.56 -9.20
N GLY A 562 -1.86 -18.67 -8.52
CA GLY A 562 -2.99 -19.56 -8.80
C GLY A 562 -2.75 -20.54 -9.95
N SER A 563 -1.56 -20.53 -10.56
CA SER A 563 -1.20 -21.50 -11.60
C SER A 563 -0.72 -22.81 -11.00
N VAL A 564 -1.17 -23.90 -11.61
CA VAL A 564 -0.64 -25.25 -11.38
C VAL A 564 0.33 -25.56 -12.52
N VAL A 565 1.52 -26.05 -12.20
CA VAL A 565 2.56 -26.39 -13.17
C VAL A 565 3.17 -27.76 -12.86
N ASN A 566 3.78 -28.36 -13.88
CA ASN A 566 4.58 -29.58 -13.79
C ASN A 566 6.00 -29.38 -14.40
N LEU A 567 6.83 -30.42 -14.47
CA LEU A 567 8.21 -30.27 -15.01
C LEU A 567 8.22 -30.06 -16.53
N THR A 568 7.28 -30.68 -17.24
CA THR A 568 7.10 -30.54 -18.69
C THR A 568 6.77 -29.10 -19.07
N ASP A 569 5.87 -28.44 -18.34
CA ASP A 569 5.50 -27.04 -18.53
C ASP A 569 6.73 -26.13 -18.40
N ILE A 570 7.56 -26.41 -17.39
CA ILE A 570 8.78 -25.66 -17.09
C ILE A 570 9.81 -25.88 -18.20
N SER A 571 10.12 -27.14 -18.53
CA SER A 571 11.13 -27.50 -19.53
C SER A 571 10.80 -26.97 -20.92
N THR A 572 9.52 -27.07 -21.32
CA THR A 572 9.03 -26.52 -22.60
C THR A 572 9.22 -25.01 -22.69
N SER A 573 9.19 -24.31 -21.55
CA SER A 573 9.29 -22.85 -21.50
C SER A 573 10.72 -22.32 -21.49
N VAL A 574 11.63 -22.96 -20.75
CA VAL A 574 13.03 -22.48 -20.59
C VAL A 574 14.05 -23.24 -21.42
N GLY A 575 13.70 -24.41 -21.95
CA GLY A 575 14.59 -25.28 -22.71
C GLY A 575 15.21 -26.41 -21.90
N GLN A 576 15.57 -27.47 -22.62
CA GLN A 576 16.15 -28.69 -22.06
C GLN A 576 17.55 -28.50 -21.46
N GLU A 577 18.23 -27.39 -21.77
CA GLU A 577 19.54 -27.08 -21.19
C GLU A 577 19.50 -26.81 -19.67
N TYR A 578 18.35 -26.41 -19.12
CA TYR A 578 18.18 -26.11 -17.69
C TYR A 578 17.36 -27.17 -16.93
N LEU A 579 16.42 -27.83 -17.61
CA LEU A 579 15.60 -28.91 -17.08
C LEU A 579 15.32 -29.92 -18.20
N ASN A 580 15.95 -31.09 -18.14
CA ASN A 580 15.88 -32.09 -19.21
C ASN A 580 15.29 -33.40 -18.75
N GLU A 581 14.43 -34.02 -19.55
CA GLU A 581 14.09 -35.43 -19.41
C GLU A 581 15.14 -36.27 -20.15
N VAL A 582 16.04 -36.92 -19.41
CA VAL A 582 17.15 -37.69 -20.00
C VAL A 582 16.75 -39.10 -20.45
N SER A 583 15.65 -39.61 -19.88
CA SER A 583 15.02 -40.89 -20.22
C SER A 583 13.61 -40.90 -19.62
N PRO A 584 12.68 -41.76 -20.06
CA PRO A 584 11.29 -41.71 -19.62
C PRO A 584 11.10 -41.66 -18.11
N GLY A 585 10.66 -40.51 -17.60
CA GLY A 585 10.43 -40.21 -16.18
C GLY A 585 11.67 -39.84 -15.37
N VAL A 586 12.85 -39.68 -15.98
CA VAL A 586 14.10 -39.28 -15.30
C VAL A 586 14.50 -37.89 -15.77
N TRP A 587 14.52 -36.95 -14.84
CA TRP A 587 14.70 -35.53 -15.10
C TRP A 587 15.97 -34.99 -14.44
N ASP A 588 16.76 -34.22 -15.17
CA ASP A 588 17.91 -33.47 -14.65
C ASP A 588 17.53 -32.00 -14.47
N LEU A 589 17.56 -31.53 -13.23
CA LEU A 589 17.46 -30.11 -12.88
C LEU A 589 18.87 -29.52 -12.82
N LYS A 590 19.22 -28.68 -13.80
CA LYS A 590 20.55 -28.08 -13.98
C LYS A 590 20.63 -26.60 -13.59
N ALA A 591 19.48 -25.96 -13.38
CA ALA A 591 19.35 -24.61 -12.84
C ALA A 591 18.57 -24.64 -11.52
N ASN A 592 18.74 -23.61 -10.68
CA ASN A 592 17.90 -23.41 -9.51
C ASN A 592 16.43 -23.31 -9.93
N LEU A 593 15.50 -23.84 -9.13
CA LEU A 593 14.07 -23.69 -9.36
C LEU A 593 13.48 -22.80 -8.28
N TYR A 594 12.92 -21.66 -8.66
CA TYR A 594 12.28 -20.71 -7.75
C TYR A 594 10.80 -20.51 -8.10
N LEU A 595 9.93 -21.00 -7.21
CA LEU A 595 8.49 -20.79 -7.30
C LEU A 595 8.08 -19.54 -6.50
N GLN A 596 7.58 -18.53 -7.21
CA GLN A 596 6.99 -17.34 -6.60
C GLN A 596 5.61 -17.64 -5.99
N SER A 597 5.16 -16.75 -5.12
CA SER A 597 3.93 -16.89 -4.34
C SER A 597 2.71 -17.30 -5.16
N GLY A 598 2.03 -18.34 -4.66
CA GLY A 598 0.77 -18.84 -5.20
C GLY A 598 0.91 -19.82 -6.35
N ILE A 599 2.12 -20.25 -6.68
CA ILE A 599 2.34 -21.36 -7.62
C ILE A 599 2.09 -22.68 -6.92
N THR A 600 1.51 -23.64 -7.64
CA THR A 600 1.41 -25.03 -7.23
C THR A 600 2.24 -25.88 -8.20
N LEU A 601 3.31 -26.52 -7.72
CA LEU A 601 4.07 -27.51 -8.49
C LEU A 601 3.57 -28.91 -8.15
N LYS A 602 3.20 -29.71 -9.16
CA LYS A 602 2.88 -31.13 -9.03
C LYS A 602 4.01 -31.97 -9.62
N LEU A 603 4.62 -32.82 -8.81
CA LEU A 603 5.55 -33.87 -9.21
C LEU A 603 4.86 -35.21 -8.96
N ASN A 604 4.44 -35.87 -10.03
CA ASN A 604 3.72 -37.15 -9.97
C ASN A 604 4.53 -38.23 -10.68
N LYS A 605 4.34 -39.50 -10.29
CA LYS A 605 5.06 -40.65 -10.84
C LYS A 605 4.80 -40.91 -12.33
N GLU A 606 3.69 -40.43 -12.88
CA GLU A 606 3.35 -40.58 -14.29
C GLU A 606 4.32 -39.78 -15.17
N GLU A 607 4.74 -38.62 -14.69
CA GLU A 607 5.69 -37.72 -15.37
C GLU A 607 7.12 -37.84 -14.84
N VAL A 608 7.29 -38.00 -13.52
CA VAL A 608 8.57 -37.89 -12.82
C VAL A 608 8.76 -39.11 -11.92
N LYS A 609 9.53 -40.09 -12.38
CA LYS A 609 9.99 -41.21 -11.56
C LYS A 609 11.20 -40.83 -10.73
N TRP A 610 12.13 -40.05 -11.31
CA TRP A 610 13.35 -39.63 -10.65
C TRP A 610 13.77 -38.22 -11.08
N LEU A 611 13.74 -37.27 -10.14
CA LEU A 611 14.31 -35.94 -10.29
C LEU A 611 15.74 -35.91 -9.72
N ARG A 612 16.72 -35.68 -10.59
CA ARG A 612 18.14 -35.57 -10.29
C ARG A 612 18.52 -34.10 -10.24
N MET A 613 18.87 -33.62 -9.07
CA MET A 613 19.29 -32.24 -8.83
C MET A 613 20.81 -32.13 -9.00
N SER A 614 21.26 -31.36 -9.98
CA SER A 614 22.69 -31.22 -10.28
C SER A 614 23.46 -30.71 -9.05
N SER A 615 24.44 -31.49 -8.61
CA SER A 615 25.24 -31.22 -7.40
C SER A 615 26.65 -31.74 -7.62
N LYS A 616 27.63 -30.83 -7.53
CA LYS A 616 29.06 -31.12 -7.67
C LYS A 616 29.86 -30.11 -6.85
N LYS A 617 31.18 -30.33 -6.80
CA LYS A 617 32.10 -29.45 -6.08
C LYS A 617 31.88 -27.98 -6.38
N ASN A 618 31.51 -27.21 -5.36
CA ASN A 618 31.23 -25.76 -5.38
C ASN A 618 30.09 -25.32 -6.33
N ASN A 619 29.26 -26.24 -6.84
CA ASN A 619 28.11 -25.89 -7.69
C ASN A 619 26.98 -26.91 -7.51
N PHE A 620 25.85 -26.46 -6.98
CA PHE A 620 24.66 -27.27 -6.80
C PHE A 620 23.41 -26.43 -7.07
N VAL A 621 22.34 -27.09 -7.48
CA VAL A 621 21.04 -26.44 -7.69
C VAL A 621 20.19 -26.47 -6.42
N VAL A 622 19.35 -25.46 -6.28
CA VAL A 622 18.42 -25.31 -5.16
C VAL A 622 16.99 -25.25 -5.68
N PHE A 623 16.07 -25.95 -5.01
CA PHE A 623 14.64 -25.82 -5.24
C PHE A 623 14.00 -25.01 -4.10
N LEU A 624 13.59 -23.78 -4.40
CA LEU A 624 12.96 -22.83 -3.51
C LEU A 624 11.49 -22.57 -3.86
N ALA A 625 10.61 -22.57 -2.87
CA ALA A 625 9.21 -22.18 -3.04
C ALA A 625 8.75 -21.27 -1.90
N TYR A 626 8.18 -20.11 -2.21
CA TYR A 626 7.77 -19.11 -1.20
C TYR A 626 6.27 -18.84 -1.26
N ASN A 627 5.53 -19.19 -0.20
CA ASN A 627 4.06 -19.10 -0.18
C ASN A 627 3.41 -19.87 -1.35
N SER A 628 3.97 -21.04 -1.67
CA SER A 628 3.67 -21.84 -2.85
C SER A 628 3.53 -23.29 -2.44
N ASP A 629 2.73 -24.04 -3.20
CA ASP A 629 2.50 -25.45 -2.91
C ASP A 629 3.42 -26.35 -3.72
N VAL A 630 3.91 -27.42 -3.10
CA VAL A 630 4.72 -28.44 -3.76
C VAL A 630 4.15 -29.82 -3.40
N PHE A 631 3.66 -30.55 -4.38
CA PHE A 631 3.10 -31.88 -4.19
C PHE A 631 4.01 -32.92 -4.85
N ILE A 632 4.56 -33.84 -4.06
CA ILE A 632 5.49 -34.87 -4.48
C ILE A 632 4.84 -36.23 -4.22
N ASP A 633 4.45 -36.95 -5.26
CA ASP A 633 3.75 -38.23 -5.15
C ASP A 633 4.37 -39.31 -6.04
N GLY A 634 4.96 -40.32 -5.40
CA GLY A 634 5.60 -41.44 -6.10
C GLY A 634 6.92 -41.09 -6.79
N VAL A 635 7.61 -40.05 -6.34
CA VAL A 635 8.82 -39.51 -7.00
C VAL A 635 10.07 -39.79 -6.18
N LYS A 636 11.16 -40.20 -6.85
CA LYS A 636 12.50 -40.19 -6.26
C LYS A 636 13.17 -38.85 -6.52
N ILE A 637 13.76 -38.21 -5.52
CA ILE A 637 14.52 -36.96 -5.67
C ILE A 637 15.88 -37.11 -4.99
N THR A 638 16.96 -36.90 -5.76
CA THR A 638 18.32 -36.99 -5.23
C THR A 638 19.23 -35.89 -5.75
N SER A 639 20.32 -35.62 -5.04
CA SER A 639 21.47 -34.96 -5.66
C SER A 639 22.07 -35.85 -6.75
N TRP A 640 22.77 -35.24 -7.71
CA TRP A 640 23.37 -35.95 -8.82
C TRP A 640 24.61 -35.24 -9.35
N ASP A 641 25.75 -35.92 -9.31
CA ASP A 641 26.99 -35.48 -9.93
C ASP A 641 27.11 -36.12 -11.32
N GLU A 642 26.78 -35.34 -12.35
CA GLU A 642 26.85 -35.80 -13.76
C GLU A 642 28.25 -36.29 -14.16
N THR A 643 29.31 -35.77 -13.52
CA THR A 643 30.70 -36.15 -13.83
C THR A 643 31.05 -37.53 -13.27
N LYS A 644 30.52 -37.86 -12.09
CA LYS A 644 30.72 -39.16 -11.44
C LYS A 644 29.68 -40.20 -11.83
N LYS A 645 28.55 -39.76 -12.42
CA LYS A 645 27.36 -40.59 -12.69
C LYS A 645 26.85 -41.30 -11.42
N ASP A 646 26.93 -40.60 -10.30
CA ASP A 646 26.53 -41.08 -8.98
C ASP A 646 25.93 -39.92 -8.17
N TYR A 647 25.33 -40.23 -7.02
CA TYR A 647 24.86 -39.23 -6.06
C TYR A 647 26.01 -38.38 -5.54
N ASP A 648 25.70 -37.14 -5.15
CA ASP A 648 26.67 -36.29 -4.46
C ASP A 648 26.75 -36.67 -2.96
N LYS A 649 27.87 -37.28 -2.60
CA LYS A 649 28.15 -37.77 -1.23
C LYS A 649 29.02 -36.80 -0.43
N GLU A 650 29.60 -35.80 -1.08
CA GLU A 650 30.43 -34.82 -0.38
C GLU A 650 29.53 -33.76 0.27
N ILE A 651 29.69 -33.54 1.58
CA ILE A 651 28.82 -32.64 2.34
C ILE A 651 29.50 -31.32 2.69
N THR A 652 30.83 -31.26 2.54
CA THR A 652 31.64 -30.12 2.99
C THR A 652 31.71 -28.98 1.97
N ASP A 653 31.46 -29.26 0.68
CA ASP A 653 31.43 -28.28 -0.41
C ASP A 653 30.01 -27.86 -0.82
N GLY A 654 29.00 -28.39 -0.13
CA GLY A 654 27.59 -28.07 -0.31
C GLY A 654 26.87 -29.04 -1.26
N ARG A 655 25.57 -29.23 -1.04
CA ARG A 655 24.72 -30.13 -1.83
C ARG A 655 23.39 -29.51 -2.15
N SER A 656 22.77 -29.96 -3.24
CA SER A 656 21.40 -29.62 -3.59
C SER A 656 20.41 -29.86 -2.44
N TYR A 657 19.41 -29.00 -2.34
CA TYR A 657 18.39 -29.07 -1.29
C TYR A 657 17.05 -28.46 -1.75
N ILE A 658 15.99 -28.81 -1.02
CA ILE A 658 14.61 -28.37 -1.24
C ILE A 658 14.16 -27.56 -0.04
N LEU A 659 13.59 -26.37 -0.28
CA LEU A 659 13.12 -25.48 0.77
C LEU A 659 11.82 -24.80 0.38
N VAL A 660 10.78 -25.04 1.17
CA VAL A 660 9.52 -24.29 1.11
C VAL A 660 9.41 -23.33 2.29
N LYS A 661 8.83 -22.15 2.04
CA LYS A 661 8.81 -21.05 3.02
C LYS A 661 7.46 -20.39 3.20
N ASP A 662 7.28 -19.87 4.41
CA ASP A 662 6.17 -19.01 4.82
C ASP A 662 4.81 -19.70 4.62
N GLY A 663 3.86 -19.11 3.88
CA GLY A 663 2.52 -19.67 3.65
C GLY A 663 2.47 -20.84 2.66
N ALA A 664 3.48 -21.70 2.65
CA ALA A 664 3.61 -22.83 1.74
C ALA A 664 2.98 -24.10 2.32
N ARG A 665 2.46 -24.96 1.43
CA ARG A 665 2.16 -26.36 1.74
C ARG A 665 3.09 -27.27 0.92
N MET A 666 3.75 -28.23 1.56
CA MET A 666 4.46 -29.27 0.81
C MET A 666 4.07 -30.64 1.30
N ASP A 667 3.58 -31.48 0.38
CA ASP A 667 3.22 -32.86 0.67
C ASP A 667 4.20 -33.81 -0.03
N VAL A 668 4.62 -34.86 0.68
CA VAL A 668 5.56 -35.87 0.21
C VAL A 668 4.97 -37.25 0.47
N ILE A 669 4.52 -37.92 -0.59
CA ILE A 669 3.72 -39.14 -0.51
C ILE A 669 4.39 -40.22 -1.35
N ASN A 670 4.52 -41.43 -0.82
CA ASN A 670 5.07 -42.60 -1.52
C ASN A 670 6.43 -42.34 -2.23
N SER A 671 7.25 -41.44 -1.69
CA SER A 671 8.41 -40.86 -2.39
C SER A 671 9.73 -41.22 -1.72
N GLU A 672 10.84 -41.06 -2.44
CA GLU A 672 12.20 -41.28 -1.93
C GLU A 672 13.02 -40.01 -2.05
N ILE A 673 13.51 -39.46 -0.94
CA ILE A 673 14.28 -38.21 -0.90
C ILE A 673 15.65 -38.51 -0.30
N GLY A 674 16.72 -38.39 -1.09
CA GLY A 674 18.04 -38.82 -0.62
C GLY A 674 19.24 -38.02 -1.13
N TYR A 675 20.33 -38.09 -0.38
CA TYR A 675 21.61 -37.43 -0.70
C TYR A 675 21.53 -35.89 -0.82
N LEU A 676 20.59 -35.24 -0.14
CA LEU A 676 20.39 -33.78 -0.17
C LEU A 676 20.97 -33.07 1.07
N GLY A 677 21.32 -31.81 0.87
CA GLY A 677 21.61 -30.85 1.93
C GLY A 677 22.96 -31.00 2.64
N TYR A 678 23.32 -29.97 3.40
CA TYR A 678 24.61 -29.81 4.06
C TYR A 678 24.51 -28.95 5.33
N ALA A 679 25.63 -28.83 6.05
CA ALA A 679 25.71 -28.01 7.25
C ALA A 679 25.52 -26.51 6.94
N ARG A 680 24.50 -25.89 7.54
CA ARG A 680 24.22 -24.46 7.38
C ARG A 680 25.36 -23.58 7.91
N PRO A 681 25.96 -22.69 7.09
CA PRO A 681 26.89 -21.67 7.56
C PRO A 681 26.23 -20.66 8.52
N LYS A 682 26.98 -20.08 9.47
CA LYS A 682 26.44 -19.16 10.50
C LYS A 682 25.64 -18.00 9.91
N ASP A 683 26.09 -17.44 8.79
CA ASP A 683 25.50 -16.24 8.17
C ASP A 683 24.47 -16.56 7.07
N TYR A 684 24.19 -17.84 6.82
CA TYR A 684 23.27 -18.23 5.75
C TYR A 684 21.83 -18.23 6.26
N SER A 685 20.91 -17.51 5.64
CA SER A 685 19.52 -17.36 6.14
C SER A 685 18.59 -18.52 5.78
N GLN A 686 19.03 -19.43 4.91
CA GLN A 686 18.27 -20.58 4.43
C GLN A 686 18.54 -21.84 5.29
N SER A 687 17.66 -22.84 5.20
CA SER A 687 17.83 -24.16 5.84
C SER A 687 18.26 -25.20 4.80
N PRO A 688 19.55 -25.29 4.44
CA PRO A 688 20.03 -26.20 3.39
C PRO A 688 20.15 -27.65 3.86
N TYR A 689 19.34 -28.11 4.81
CA TYR A 689 19.58 -29.36 5.53
C TYR A 689 19.14 -30.63 4.78
N GLY A 690 18.46 -30.50 3.65
CA GLY A 690 17.92 -31.62 2.88
C GLY A 690 16.61 -31.18 2.24
N ILE A 691 15.50 -31.67 2.78
CA ILE A 691 14.16 -31.13 2.52
C ILE A 691 13.65 -30.36 3.74
N SER A 692 13.14 -29.15 3.54
CA SER A 692 12.87 -28.22 4.65
C SER A 692 11.61 -27.38 4.48
N TRP A 693 10.92 -27.17 5.60
CA TRP A 693 9.86 -26.18 5.78
C TRP A 693 10.38 -25.08 6.69
N ARG A 694 10.46 -23.83 6.23
CA ARG A 694 10.97 -22.73 7.06
C ARG A 694 10.11 -21.47 7.04
N MET A 695 9.54 -21.15 8.20
CA MET A 695 8.90 -19.86 8.45
C MET A 695 9.95 -18.75 8.56
N SER A 696 9.73 -17.61 7.90
CA SER A 696 10.56 -16.42 8.10
C SER A 696 10.27 -15.74 9.45
N LEU A 697 11.24 -15.00 9.98
CA LEU A 697 11.09 -14.26 11.23
C LEU A 697 9.91 -13.27 11.14
N GLY A 698 9.10 -13.18 12.20
CA GLY A 698 7.93 -12.31 12.26
C GLY A 698 6.71 -12.77 11.44
N LYS A 699 6.76 -13.96 10.82
CA LYS A 699 5.63 -14.55 10.08
C LYS A 699 4.82 -15.57 10.88
N LEU A 700 5.32 -16.02 12.03
CA LEU A 700 4.55 -16.84 12.97
C LEU A 700 3.23 -16.13 13.32
N GLN A 701 2.12 -16.87 13.41
CA GLN A 701 0.73 -16.37 13.57
C GLN A 701 0.15 -15.55 12.40
N ASN A 702 0.96 -15.14 11.42
CA ASN A 702 0.51 -14.35 10.27
C ASN A 702 0.26 -15.21 9.03
N THR A 703 0.82 -16.41 8.98
CA THR A 703 0.69 -17.35 7.87
C THR A 703 0.80 -18.79 8.37
N LEU A 704 0.38 -19.75 7.54
CA LEU A 704 0.40 -21.18 7.85
C LEU A 704 1.38 -21.90 6.93
N LEU A 705 2.43 -22.47 7.53
CA LEU A 705 3.38 -23.37 6.90
C LEU A 705 3.03 -24.80 7.30
N THR A 706 2.77 -25.69 6.35
CA THR A 706 2.29 -27.04 6.68
C THR A 706 2.53 -28.07 5.58
N GLY A 707 2.02 -29.29 5.76
CA GLY A 707 2.14 -30.39 4.82
C GLY A 707 1.80 -31.77 5.40
N GLU A 708 1.73 -32.75 4.51
CA GLU A 708 1.58 -34.18 4.82
C GLU A 708 2.75 -34.97 4.25
N VAL A 709 3.40 -35.79 5.10
CA VAL A 709 4.51 -36.66 4.71
C VAL A 709 4.15 -38.10 5.04
N ILE A 710 3.90 -38.90 4.00
CA ILE A 710 3.27 -40.22 4.11
C ILE A 710 4.04 -41.26 3.32
N ASN A 711 4.30 -42.42 3.92
CA ASN A 711 4.87 -43.61 3.27
C ASN A 711 6.13 -43.33 2.42
N SER A 712 6.99 -42.42 2.89
CA SER A 712 8.15 -41.94 2.15
C SER A 712 9.47 -42.29 2.84
N LYS A 713 10.56 -42.29 2.07
CA LYS A 713 11.91 -42.63 2.54
C LYS A 713 12.81 -41.41 2.50
N PHE A 714 13.53 -41.15 3.58
CA PHE A 714 14.46 -40.03 3.72
C PHE A 714 15.82 -40.57 4.18
N HIS A 715 16.81 -40.55 3.28
CA HIS A 715 18.09 -41.19 3.58
C HIS A 715 19.32 -40.50 3.01
N ASN A 716 20.44 -40.63 3.70
CA ASN A 716 21.72 -39.99 3.33
C ASN A 716 21.63 -38.46 3.13
N ASN A 717 20.54 -37.84 3.59
CA ASN A 717 20.41 -36.40 3.65
C ASN A 717 21.25 -35.89 4.83
N TYR A 718 21.54 -34.59 4.87
CA TYR A 718 22.21 -34.02 6.03
C TYR A 718 21.31 -34.16 7.27
N PHE A 719 20.09 -33.62 7.21
CA PHE A 719 18.94 -34.04 8.03
C PHE A 719 17.93 -34.73 7.11
N GLY A 720 17.28 -35.79 7.58
CA GLY A 720 16.24 -36.46 6.78
C GLY A 720 15.13 -35.50 6.38
N ALA A 721 14.59 -34.74 7.33
CA ALA A 721 13.73 -33.58 7.10
C ALA A 721 13.81 -32.57 8.26
N TYR A 722 13.50 -31.30 7.96
CA TYR A 722 13.58 -30.20 8.92
C TYR A 722 12.37 -29.27 8.85
N THR A 723 11.86 -28.83 10.02
CA THR A 723 10.82 -27.79 10.07
C THR A 723 11.19 -26.65 11.02
N PHE A 724 10.76 -25.44 10.69
CA PHE A 724 10.87 -24.24 11.53
C PHE A 724 9.55 -23.47 11.45
N GLY A 725 8.83 -23.37 12.56
CA GLY A 725 7.53 -22.66 12.64
C GLY A 725 6.40 -23.28 11.81
N ALA A 726 6.43 -24.59 11.56
CA ALA A 726 5.37 -25.29 10.84
C ALA A 726 4.25 -25.75 11.79
N THR A 727 3.03 -25.91 11.30
CA THR A 727 1.88 -26.24 12.16
C THR A 727 1.02 -27.34 11.57
N GLY A 728 0.56 -28.27 12.41
CA GLY A 728 -0.46 -29.25 12.06
C GLY A 728 -0.05 -30.22 10.95
N MET A 729 1.21 -30.65 10.94
CA MET A 729 1.73 -31.60 9.96
C MET A 729 1.49 -33.06 10.37
N ILE A 730 1.32 -33.92 9.38
CA ILE A 730 1.24 -35.38 9.55
C ILE A 730 2.52 -36.01 9.00
N TRP A 731 3.16 -36.85 9.81
CA TRP A 731 4.30 -37.68 9.44
C TRP A 731 3.93 -39.14 9.70
N ARG A 732 3.50 -39.87 8.67
CA ARG A 732 2.95 -41.22 8.80
C ARG A 732 3.67 -42.25 7.95
N GLY A 733 4.08 -43.37 8.55
CA GLY A 733 4.54 -44.53 7.76
C GLY A 733 5.88 -44.34 7.05
N ASN A 734 6.67 -43.34 7.43
CA ASN A 734 7.92 -42.99 6.76
C ASN A 734 9.12 -43.74 7.34
N GLU A 735 10.21 -43.79 6.56
CA GLU A 735 11.50 -44.32 6.99
C GLU A 735 12.57 -43.24 6.90
N PHE A 736 13.25 -42.95 8.01
CA PHE A 736 14.34 -41.98 8.12
C PHE A 736 15.63 -42.69 8.53
N TYR A 737 16.56 -42.85 7.59
CA TYR A 737 17.73 -43.69 7.83
C TYR A 737 19.03 -43.23 7.19
N ASP A 738 20.16 -43.62 7.79
CA ASP A 738 21.51 -43.31 7.31
C ASP A 738 21.72 -41.79 7.03
N ASN A 739 20.96 -40.91 7.69
CA ASN A 739 21.13 -39.47 7.58
C ASN A 739 22.32 -39.01 8.42
N VAL A 740 23.01 -37.97 7.96
CA VAL A 740 24.27 -37.50 8.56
C VAL A 740 24.09 -37.11 10.02
N ARG A 741 22.95 -36.50 10.38
CA ARG A 741 22.69 -36.05 11.76
C ARG A 741 21.34 -36.52 12.29
N TYR A 742 20.24 -35.94 11.84
CA TYR A 742 18.91 -36.23 12.38
C TYR A 742 18.06 -36.96 11.34
N GLY A 743 17.18 -37.86 11.80
CA GLY A 743 16.11 -38.38 10.96
C GLY A 743 15.08 -37.28 10.67
N LEU A 744 14.31 -36.90 11.68
CA LEU A 744 13.34 -35.80 11.60
C LEU A 744 13.64 -34.76 12.70
N ASP A 745 13.84 -33.50 12.30
CA ASP A 745 14.16 -32.37 13.20
C ASP A 745 13.13 -31.22 13.10
N PRO A 746 11.95 -31.36 13.74
CA PRO A 746 11.06 -30.25 13.99
C PRO A 746 11.65 -29.27 15.00
N HIS A 747 11.68 -28.00 14.61
CA HIS A 747 12.42 -26.99 15.34
C HIS A 747 11.62 -25.68 15.46
N ASP A 748 11.94 -24.85 16.47
CA ASP A 748 11.45 -23.47 16.68
C ASP A 748 9.96 -23.30 16.36
N ASP A 749 9.11 -23.63 17.35
CA ASP A 749 7.65 -23.45 17.26
C ASP A 749 6.97 -24.31 16.18
N SER A 750 7.52 -25.50 15.91
CA SER A 750 6.87 -26.53 15.08
C SER A 750 5.88 -27.36 15.92
N ASN A 751 4.58 -27.08 15.76
CA ASN A 751 3.55 -27.42 16.75
C ASN A 751 2.36 -28.20 16.17
N GLY A 752 1.69 -28.99 17.02
CA GLY A 752 0.48 -29.72 16.65
C GLY A 752 0.71 -30.86 15.66
N PHE A 753 1.91 -31.45 15.64
CA PHE A 753 2.25 -32.53 14.71
C PHE A 753 1.68 -33.86 15.18
N LEU A 754 1.33 -34.70 14.21
CA LEU A 754 1.15 -36.14 14.41
C LEU A 754 2.30 -36.88 13.73
N VAL A 755 3.16 -37.51 14.53
CA VAL A 755 4.26 -38.35 14.07
C VAL A 755 3.95 -39.79 14.43
N GLU A 756 3.50 -40.59 13.46
CA GLU A 756 3.09 -41.96 13.72
C GLU A 756 3.53 -43.03 12.73
N ASN A 757 3.70 -44.25 13.23
CA ASN A 757 4.04 -45.42 12.41
C ASN A 757 5.33 -45.25 11.58
N ASN A 758 6.26 -44.38 11.99
CA ASN A 758 7.52 -44.16 11.28
C ASN A 758 8.64 -45.04 11.83
N LYS A 759 9.68 -45.23 11.01
CA LYS A 759 10.95 -45.84 11.43
C LYS A 759 12.08 -44.82 11.38
N PHE A 760 12.87 -44.74 12.44
CA PHE A 760 14.06 -43.88 12.52
C PHE A 760 15.28 -44.74 12.88
N TYR A 761 16.21 -44.94 11.96
CA TYR A 761 17.33 -45.84 12.23
C TYR A 761 18.66 -45.48 11.60
N ASN A 762 19.76 -45.89 12.24
CA ASN A 762 21.13 -45.66 11.78
C ASN A 762 21.48 -44.17 11.53
N ASN A 763 20.78 -43.22 12.14
CA ASN A 763 21.08 -41.80 11.95
C ASN A 763 22.29 -41.38 12.79
N GLY A 764 23.06 -40.40 12.28
CA GLY A 764 24.32 -39.97 12.89
C GLY A 764 24.18 -39.25 14.24
N THR A 765 22.98 -38.90 14.67
CA THR A 765 22.65 -38.38 16.00
C THR A 765 21.28 -38.94 16.43
N HIS A 766 20.21 -38.15 16.53
CA HIS A 766 18.91 -38.62 17.02
C HIS A 766 18.04 -39.15 15.87
N GLY A 767 17.18 -40.13 16.18
CA GLY A 767 16.15 -40.57 15.23
C GLY A 767 15.12 -39.46 14.99
N LEU A 768 14.50 -38.99 16.07
CA LEU A 768 13.53 -37.88 16.08
C LEU A 768 13.92 -36.87 17.16
N ILE A 769 13.90 -35.58 16.82
CA ILE A 769 14.12 -34.48 17.77
C ILE A 769 13.10 -33.37 17.56
N PHE A 770 12.41 -32.97 18.62
CA PHE A 770 11.64 -31.73 18.68
C PHE A 770 12.42 -30.73 19.54
N SER A 771 12.76 -29.57 18.99
CA SER A 771 13.68 -28.62 19.64
C SER A 771 13.17 -27.17 19.59
N LYS A 772 13.25 -26.47 20.72
CA LYS A 772 12.84 -25.06 20.90
C LYS A 772 11.34 -24.83 20.73
N ARG A 773 10.60 -24.90 21.84
CA ARG A 773 9.16 -24.55 21.93
C ARG A 773 8.28 -25.36 20.98
N CYS A 774 8.62 -26.62 20.76
CA CYS A 774 7.78 -27.53 20.00
C CYS A 774 6.76 -28.18 20.94
N ILE A 775 5.50 -27.77 20.85
CA ILE A 775 4.44 -28.09 21.80
C ILE A 775 3.23 -28.77 21.16
N ASN A 776 2.46 -29.47 21.99
CA ASN A 776 1.19 -30.11 21.63
C ASN A 776 1.33 -31.13 20.47
N ASN A 777 2.48 -31.80 20.37
CA ASN A 777 2.74 -32.83 19.37
C ASN A 777 2.39 -34.22 19.92
N THR A 778 1.95 -35.11 19.04
CA THR A 778 1.69 -36.52 19.34
C THR A 778 2.67 -37.40 18.56
N ILE A 779 3.47 -38.17 19.28
CA ILE A 779 4.49 -39.08 18.75
C ILE A 779 4.10 -40.49 19.14
N ARG A 780 3.56 -41.27 18.20
CA ARG A 780 3.01 -42.60 18.53
C ARG A 780 3.35 -43.72 17.58
N ASN A 781 3.42 -44.95 18.09
CA ASN A 781 3.59 -46.16 17.26
C ASN A 781 4.85 -46.12 16.36
N ASN A 782 5.86 -45.32 16.70
CA ASN A 782 7.09 -45.26 15.93
C ASN A 782 8.09 -46.30 16.41
N VAL A 783 9.02 -46.68 15.54
CA VAL A 783 10.15 -47.55 15.84
C VAL A 783 11.45 -46.78 15.64
N SER A 784 12.26 -46.60 16.69
CA SER A 784 13.52 -45.85 16.61
C SER A 784 14.69 -46.67 17.15
N TYR A 785 15.69 -46.96 16.32
CA TYR A 785 16.78 -47.85 16.70
C TYR A 785 18.13 -47.59 16.03
N ASN A 786 19.21 -48.03 16.68
CA ASN A 786 20.59 -47.90 16.18
C ASN A 786 20.99 -46.45 15.80
N ASN A 787 20.35 -45.44 16.39
CA ASN A 787 20.78 -44.05 16.20
C ASN A 787 21.94 -43.75 17.15
N LYS A 788 22.95 -43.00 16.69
CA LYS A 788 24.15 -42.71 17.52
C LYS A 788 23.80 -41.94 18.80
N GLY A 789 22.77 -41.10 18.74
CA GLY A 789 22.21 -40.32 19.83
C GLY A 789 20.98 -40.99 20.45
N HIS A 790 19.84 -40.30 20.44
CA HIS A 790 18.62 -40.72 21.13
C HIS A 790 17.60 -41.29 20.15
N GLY A 791 16.73 -42.17 20.62
CA GLY A 791 15.59 -42.64 19.84
C GLY A 791 14.62 -41.48 19.56
N ILE A 792 14.18 -40.81 20.63
CA ILE A 792 13.36 -39.59 20.60
C ILE A 792 13.96 -38.57 21.58
N MET A 793 14.04 -37.31 21.17
CA MET A 793 14.46 -36.19 22.04
C MET A 793 13.44 -35.05 22.02
N LEU A 794 13.07 -34.54 23.19
CA LEU A 794 12.42 -33.23 23.37
C LEU A 794 13.44 -32.27 23.99
N HIS A 795 13.64 -31.12 23.36
CA HIS A 795 14.71 -30.20 23.70
C HIS A 795 14.19 -28.75 23.78
N GLU A 796 14.65 -28.01 24.79
CA GLU A 796 14.44 -26.55 24.94
C GLU A 796 12.96 -26.11 24.92
N VAL A 797 12.27 -26.31 26.03
CA VAL A 797 10.86 -25.88 26.26
C VAL A 797 9.89 -26.55 25.28
N SER A 798 10.20 -27.78 24.87
CA SER A 798 9.30 -28.58 24.04
C SER A 798 8.31 -29.32 24.94
N ASP A 799 7.29 -28.57 25.37
CA ASP A 799 6.36 -28.93 26.45
C ASP A 799 5.01 -29.45 25.94
N ASN A 800 4.24 -30.11 26.81
CA ASN A 800 2.87 -30.58 26.52
C ASN A 800 2.78 -31.54 25.33
N ASN A 801 3.80 -32.36 25.11
CA ASN A 801 3.81 -33.39 24.08
C ASN A 801 3.42 -34.76 24.64
N ILE A 802 2.88 -35.61 23.77
CA ILE A 802 2.53 -37.00 24.07
C ILE A 802 3.47 -37.91 23.28
N ILE A 803 4.19 -38.79 23.99
CA ILE A 803 5.02 -39.85 23.42
C ILE A 803 4.42 -41.18 23.85
N GLU A 804 3.72 -41.87 22.93
CA GLU A 804 2.99 -43.09 23.29
C GLU A 804 3.22 -44.31 22.39
N ASN A 805 3.21 -45.51 22.95
CA ASN A 805 3.27 -46.77 22.19
C ASN A 805 4.47 -46.89 21.22
N ASN A 806 5.59 -46.21 21.49
CA ASN A 806 6.78 -46.28 20.64
C ASN A 806 7.70 -47.45 21.04
N LYS A 807 8.44 -48.00 20.07
CA LYS A 807 9.44 -49.05 20.27
C LYS A 807 10.84 -48.48 20.06
N LEU A 808 11.64 -48.38 21.13
CA LEU A 808 12.90 -47.62 21.14
C LEU A 808 14.06 -48.51 21.65
N PHE A 809 15.04 -48.81 20.80
CA PHE A 809 16.09 -49.75 21.17
C PHE A 809 17.45 -49.53 20.51
N ASN A 810 18.53 -49.95 21.16
CA ASN A 810 19.90 -49.80 20.66
C ASN A 810 20.31 -48.35 20.35
N ASN A 811 19.76 -47.38 21.07
CA ASN A 811 20.19 -45.98 21.02
C ASN A 811 21.02 -45.65 22.28
N THR A 812 21.64 -44.45 22.32
CA THR A 812 22.21 -43.92 23.57
C THR A 812 21.09 -43.79 24.61
N ASP A 813 20.05 -43.01 24.33
CA ASP A 813 18.87 -42.96 25.19
C ASP A 813 17.64 -43.35 24.38
N GLY A 814 16.72 -44.09 24.98
CA GLY A 814 15.42 -44.36 24.36
C GLY A 814 14.66 -43.05 24.14
N ILE A 815 14.35 -42.37 25.24
CA ILE A 815 13.73 -41.04 25.26
C ILE A 815 14.59 -40.08 26.09
N SER A 816 14.84 -38.88 25.59
CA SER A 816 15.54 -37.81 26.31
C SER A 816 14.69 -36.55 26.37
N LEU A 817 14.44 -36.04 27.57
CA LEU A 817 13.82 -34.75 27.85
C LEU A 817 14.89 -33.80 28.39
N ASP A 818 15.24 -32.80 27.61
CA ASP A 818 16.22 -31.78 27.96
C ASP A 818 15.54 -30.41 28.01
N ASN A 819 15.44 -29.84 29.22
CA ASN A 819 14.72 -28.59 29.48
C ASN A 819 13.28 -28.61 28.94
N SER A 820 12.56 -29.72 29.07
CA SER A 820 11.23 -29.92 28.48
C SER A 820 10.26 -30.53 29.51
N SER A 821 9.17 -29.82 29.78
CA SER A 821 8.26 -30.04 30.91
C SER A 821 6.85 -30.41 30.46
N LYS A 822 6.03 -30.94 31.38
CA LYS A 822 4.60 -31.23 31.14
C LYS A 822 4.33 -32.21 30.00
N ASN A 823 5.30 -33.07 29.69
CA ASN A 823 5.15 -34.10 28.67
C ASN A 823 4.62 -35.40 29.27
N THR A 824 3.88 -36.17 28.46
CA THR A 824 3.34 -37.47 28.85
C THR A 824 4.02 -38.57 28.03
N LEU A 825 4.73 -39.48 28.71
CA LEU A 825 5.39 -40.65 28.14
C LEU A 825 4.60 -41.89 28.54
N LEU A 826 3.84 -42.47 27.62
CA LEU A 826 2.82 -43.48 27.91
C LEU A 826 3.05 -44.78 27.12
N LYS A 827 3.05 -45.94 27.78
CA LYS A 827 3.00 -47.26 27.07
C LYS A 827 4.15 -47.50 26.07
N ASN A 828 5.31 -46.88 26.24
CA ASN A 828 6.46 -47.10 25.35
C ASN A 828 7.20 -48.38 25.73
N LYS A 829 7.69 -49.11 24.71
CA LYS A 829 8.56 -50.28 24.87
C LYS A 829 10.00 -49.89 24.57
N ILE A 830 10.81 -49.78 25.62
CA ILE A 830 12.17 -49.24 25.57
C ILE A 830 13.14 -50.32 26.01
N TYR A 831 14.09 -50.73 25.16
CA TYR A 831 15.01 -51.81 25.53
C TYR A 831 16.39 -51.73 24.91
N SER A 832 17.40 -52.30 25.56
CA SER A 832 18.77 -52.39 25.03
C SER A 832 19.37 -51.02 24.64
N ASN A 833 18.99 -49.94 25.34
CA ASN A 833 19.60 -48.62 25.19
C ASN A 833 20.69 -48.42 26.27
N ARG A 834 21.53 -47.39 26.15
CA ARG A 834 22.43 -47.04 27.27
C ARG A 834 21.62 -46.54 28.48
N ARG A 835 20.63 -45.66 28.27
CA ARG A 835 19.60 -45.32 29.26
C ARG A 835 18.21 -45.45 28.63
N GLY A 836 17.21 -45.83 29.41
CA GLY A 836 15.84 -45.95 28.93
C GLY A 836 15.22 -44.57 28.69
N ILE A 837 14.95 -43.86 29.78
CA ILE A 837 14.40 -42.49 29.77
C ILE A 837 15.32 -41.57 30.58
N LEU A 838 15.75 -40.45 29.98
CA LEU A 838 16.54 -39.40 30.62
C LEU A 838 15.72 -38.12 30.75
N LEU A 839 15.68 -37.54 31.94
CA LEU A 839 15.18 -36.19 32.20
C LEU A 839 16.33 -35.34 32.75
N ASP A 840 16.62 -34.22 32.09
CA ASP A 840 17.72 -33.32 32.45
C ASP A 840 17.28 -31.84 32.44
N LYS A 841 18.09 -30.98 33.04
CA LYS A 841 17.88 -29.55 33.22
C LYS A 841 16.50 -29.30 33.83
N ASN A 842 15.73 -28.32 33.36
CA ASN A 842 14.43 -27.96 33.93
C ASN A 842 13.27 -28.78 33.31
N SER A 843 13.41 -30.12 33.26
CA SER A 843 12.36 -31.03 32.77
C SER A 843 11.46 -31.46 33.92
N SER A 844 10.45 -30.67 34.23
CA SER A 844 9.58 -30.84 35.39
C SER A 844 8.13 -31.16 35.00
N GLU A 845 7.34 -31.65 35.96
CA GLU A 845 5.90 -31.91 35.77
C GLU A 845 5.60 -32.90 34.64
N ASN A 846 6.55 -33.77 34.28
CA ASN A 846 6.33 -34.82 33.29
C ASN A 846 5.68 -36.05 33.93
N VAL A 847 4.88 -36.76 33.13
CA VAL A 847 4.23 -38.01 33.51
C VAL A 847 4.83 -39.16 32.72
N ILE A 848 5.48 -40.09 33.42
CA ILE A 848 6.05 -41.32 32.86
C ILE A 848 5.18 -42.48 33.32
N GLU A 849 4.33 -42.99 32.44
CA GLU A 849 3.30 -43.96 32.81
C GLU A 849 3.27 -45.21 31.91
N LYS A 850 3.09 -46.39 32.52
CA LYS A 850 2.84 -47.66 31.79
C LYS A 850 3.93 -48.05 30.79
N ASN A 851 5.16 -47.56 30.94
CA ASN A 851 6.26 -47.90 30.05
C ASN A 851 6.92 -49.23 30.46
N GLU A 852 7.38 -50.00 29.47
CA GLU A 852 8.17 -51.22 29.66
C GLU A 852 9.63 -50.88 29.32
N ILE A 853 10.50 -50.82 30.32
CA ILE A 853 11.91 -50.41 30.19
C ILE A 853 12.81 -51.58 30.60
N THR A 854 13.50 -52.18 29.63
CA THR A 854 14.29 -53.40 29.89
C THR A 854 15.71 -53.35 29.36
N LYS A 855 16.64 -54.02 30.05
CA LYS A 855 18.02 -54.24 29.53
C LYS A 855 18.78 -52.95 29.19
N SER A 856 18.51 -51.84 29.91
CA SER A 856 19.32 -50.63 29.75
C SER A 856 20.69 -50.84 30.39
N SER A 857 21.77 -50.55 29.67
CA SER A 857 23.14 -50.82 30.17
C SER A 857 23.55 -49.92 31.35
N GLN A 858 22.85 -48.80 31.56
CA GLN A 858 22.96 -47.95 32.74
C GLN A 858 21.62 -47.86 33.48
N TYR A 859 20.75 -46.92 33.10
CA TYR A 859 19.59 -46.56 33.92
C TYR A 859 18.30 -46.82 33.15
N GLY A 860 17.28 -47.38 33.82
CA GLY A 860 15.94 -47.48 33.26
C GLY A 860 15.33 -46.08 33.13
N ILE A 861 15.14 -45.39 34.26
CA ILE A 861 14.76 -43.97 34.30
C ILE A 861 15.84 -43.18 35.06
N TYR A 862 16.30 -42.07 34.49
CA TYR A 862 17.32 -41.21 35.10
C TYR A 862 16.84 -39.76 35.18
N LEU A 863 16.71 -39.26 36.42
CA LEU A 863 16.37 -37.88 36.75
C LEU A 863 17.65 -37.13 37.17
N TYR A 864 18.04 -36.15 36.36
CA TYR A 864 19.25 -35.35 36.51
C TYR A 864 18.97 -33.84 36.40
N GLY A 865 19.98 -33.01 36.70
CA GLY A 865 19.86 -31.56 36.62
C GLY A 865 18.85 -30.98 37.62
N LYS A 866 17.78 -30.37 37.11
CA LYS A 866 16.67 -29.78 37.88
C LYS A 866 15.31 -30.41 37.51
N ALA A 867 15.32 -31.69 37.11
CA ALA A 867 14.11 -32.41 36.74
C ALA A 867 13.30 -32.78 37.99
N ASN A 868 12.53 -31.81 38.50
CA ASN A 868 11.76 -31.93 39.74
C ASN A 868 10.28 -32.16 39.43
N ASN A 869 9.50 -32.56 40.45
CA ASN A 869 8.02 -32.62 40.34
C ASN A 869 7.51 -33.56 39.23
N ASN A 870 8.24 -34.63 38.90
CA ASN A 870 7.80 -35.60 37.89
C ASN A 870 7.05 -36.77 38.55
N ILE A 871 6.10 -37.35 37.82
CA ILE A 871 5.32 -38.51 38.24
C ILE A 871 5.78 -39.72 37.42
N ILE A 872 6.29 -40.74 38.09
CA ILE A 872 6.71 -42.02 37.53
C ILE A 872 5.76 -43.08 38.06
N ARG A 873 4.82 -43.56 37.24
CA ARG A 873 3.82 -44.52 37.72
C ARG A 873 3.50 -45.69 36.82
N ASN A 874 3.14 -46.83 37.41
CA ASN A 874 2.68 -48.01 36.67
C ASN A 874 3.68 -48.51 35.62
N ASN A 875 4.98 -48.25 35.77
CA ASN A 875 6.00 -48.69 34.81
C ASN A 875 6.56 -50.06 35.20
N VAL A 876 7.03 -50.82 34.20
CA VAL A 876 7.75 -52.08 34.36
C VAL A 876 9.21 -51.86 34.01
N LEU A 877 10.10 -51.95 35.00
CA LEU A 877 11.54 -51.74 34.83
C LEU A 877 12.30 -53.04 35.15
N THR A 878 12.83 -53.72 34.13
CA THR A 878 13.44 -55.05 34.30
C THR A 878 14.87 -55.16 33.74
N SER A 879 15.80 -55.74 34.50
CA SER A 879 17.16 -56.03 34.02
C SER A 879 17.96 -54.82 33.55
N ASN A 880 17.77 -53.67 34.19
CA ASN A 880 18.61 -52.48 34.02
C ASN A 880 19.72 -52.45 35.09
N MET A 881 20.81 -51.73 34.87
CA MET A 881 21.82 -51.56 35.94
C MET A 881 21.22 -50.80 37.13
N ASN A 882 20.53 -49.68 36.92
CA ASN A 882 19.63 -49.13 37.94
C ASN A 882 18.23 -49.04 37.35
N GLY A 883 17.21 -49.48 38.09
CA GLY A 883 15.82 -49.32 37.67
C GLY A 883 15.48 -47.83 37.53
N ILE A 884 15.48 -47.11 38.66
CA ILE A 884 15.26 -45.66 38.71
C ILE A 884 16.44 -44.99 39.44
N TYR A 885 17.01 -43.95 38.85
CA TYR A 885 18.09 -43.17 39.44
C TYR A 885 17.67 -41.70 39.59
N ILE A 886 17.70 -41.19 40.83
CA ILE A 886 17.15 -39.87 41.19
C ILE A 886 18.23 -38.99 41.81
N LYS A 887 18.51 -37.84 41.17
CA LYS A 887 19.41 -36.78 41.68
C LYS A 887 18.67 -35.47 42.01
N THR A 888 17.35 -35.47 41.85
CA THR A 888 16.51 -34.29 41.85
C THR A 888 15.43 -34.40 42.93
N ASN A 889 14.53 -33.42 43.02
CA ASN A 889 13.65 -33.24 44.16
C ASN A 889 12.17 -33.38 43.78
N ASN A 890 11.33 -33.67 44.78
CA ASN A 890 9.87 -33.64 44.68
C ASN A 890 9.26 -34.56 43.61
N ASN A 891 9.93 -35.66 43.25
CA ASN A 891 9.37 -36.62 42.29
C ASN A 891 8.55 -37.70 43.01
N GLU A 892 7.49 -38.17 42.36
CA GLU A 892 6.62 -39.23 42.87
C GLU A 892 6.81 -40.51 42.06
N VAL A 893 7.20 -41.58 42.73
CA VAL A 893 7.40 -42.92 42.17
C VAL A 893 6.32 -43.82 42.75
N VAL A 894 5.30 -44.15 41.95
CA VAL A 894 4.06 -44.77 42.43
C VAL A 894 3.67 -46.01 41.62
N ASP A 895 3.28 -47.11 42.24
CA ASP A 895 2.74 -48.30 41.53
C ASP A 895 3.68 -48.93 40.48
N ASN A 896 5.02 -48.78 40.60
CA ASN A 896 5.95 -49.35 39.62
C ASN A 896 6.38 -50.78 39.98
N GLN A 897 6.57 -51.61 38.95
CA GLN A 897 7.17 -52.94 39.06
C GLN A 897 8.64 -52.89 38.63
N ILE A 898 9.55 -52.98 39.60
CA ILE A 898 11.00 -52.82 39.43
C ILE A 898 11.67 -54.15 39.78
N GLU A 899 12.05 -54.94 38.78
CA GLU A 899 12.48 -56.33 38.98
C GLU A 899 13.83 -56.66 38.33
N LYS A 900 14.65 -57.48 38.99
CA LYS A 900 15.89 -58.02 38.38
C LYS A 900 16.88 -56.94 37.92
N ASN A 901 16.89 -55.77 38.56
CA ASN A 901 17.84 -54.70 38.26
C ASN A 901 19.10 -54.85 39.15
N LYS A 902 20.26 -54.30 38.79
CA LYS A 902 21.42 -54.37 39.71
C LYS A 902 21.13 -53.57 40.99
N ILE A 903 20.51 -52.39 40.86
CA ILE A 903 19.86 -51.65 41.95
C ILE A 903 18.44 -51.29 41.52
N GLY A 904 17.45 -51.47 42.39
CA GLY A 904 16.05 -51.10 42.11
C GLY A 904 15.88 -49.59 41.98
N VAL A 905 15.99 -48.87 43.09
CA VAL A 905 15.93 -47.39 43.14
C VAL A 905 17.20 -46.82 43.78
N TYR A 906 17.79 -45.80 43.15
CA TYR A 906 19.00 -45.14 43.61
C TYR A 906 18.75 -43.65 43.86
N PHE A 907 19.07 -43.17 45.06
CA PHE A 907 19.09 -41.73 45.40
C PHE A 907 20.53 -41.22 45.58
N LEU A 908 20.87 -40.08 44.96
CA LEU A 908 22.20 -39.48 45.08
C LEU A 908 22.18 -38.00 45.49
N GLY A 909 23.09 -37.65 46.40
CA GLY A 909 23.53 -36.27 46.66
C GLY A 909 22.51 -35.48 47.47
N LYS A 910 21.90 -34.47 46.83
CA LYS A 910 20.91 -33.55 47.44
C LYS A 910 19.46 -33.87 47.04
N ALA A 911 19.22 -35.06 46.49
CA ALA A 911 17.87 -35.49 46.14
C ALA A 911 17.00 -35.54 47.41
N SER A 912 15.90 -34.80 47.42
CA SER A 912 15.02 -34.61 48.59
C SER A 912 13.55 -34.52 48.20
N GLN A 913 12.67 -34.77 49.17
CA GLN A 913 11.22 -34.69 49.06
C GLN A 913 10.64 -35.60 47.96
N ASN A 914 11.39 -36.60 47.51
CA ASN A 914 10.87 -37.61 46.61
C ASN A 914 10.02 -38.62 47.41
N LYS A 915 8.97 -39.15 46.79
CA LYS A 915 8.06 -40.11 47.41
C LYS A 915 8.09 -41.43 46.64
N LEU A 916 8.30 -42.54 47.35
CA LEU A 916 8.10 -43.89 46.86
C LEU A 916 6.85 -44.46 47.54
N ILE A 917 5.84 -44.81 46.76
CA ILE A 917 4.52 -45.25 47.25
C ILE A 917 4.09 -46.48 46.45
N ASN A 918 3.66 -47.55 47.13
CA ASN A 918 3.08 -48.75 46.52
C ASN A 918 3.89 -49.37 45.36
N ASN A 919 5.24 -49.33 45.40
CA ASN A 919 6.08 -49.94 44.38
C ASN A 919 6.44 -51.38 44.74
N LYS A 920 6.59 -52.24 43.74
CA LYS A 920 7.10 -53.61 43.88
C LYS A 920 8.56 -53.68 43.42
N ILE A 921 9.50 -53.75 44.36
CA ILE A 921 10.95 -53.75 44.11
C ILE A 921 11.55 -55.11 44.50
N THR A 922 11.88 -55.94 43.50
CA THR A 922 12.23 -57.35 43.76
C THR A 922 13.39 -57.88 42.94
N TYR A 923 14.08 -58.90 43.47
CA TYR A 923 15.15 -59.61 42.77
C TYR A 923 16.32 -58.72 42.32
N SER A 924 16.61 -57.63 43.04
CA SER A 924 17.76 -56.78 42.69
C SER A 924 19.08 -57.46 43.05
N ASP A 925 20.08 -57.40 42.16
CA ASP A 925 21.36 -58.13 42.31
C ASP A 925 22.22 -57.59 43.47
N VAL A 926 22.01 -56.33 43.85
CA VAL A 926 22.75 -55.66 44.93
C VAL A 926 21.82 -55.06 45.98
N TYR A 927 20.99 -54.08 45.61
CA TYR A 927 20.12 -53.36 46.53
C TYR A 927 18.73 -53.14 45.95
N GLY A 928 17.68 -53.34 46.75
CA GLY A 928 16.32 -52.90 46.40
C GLY A 928 16.28 -51.37 46.30
N ILE A 929 16.62 -50.69 47.40
CA ILE A 929 16.80 -49.24 47.48
C ILE A 929 18.22 -48.94 47.97
N TYR A 930 18.92 -48.05 47.28
CA TYR A 930 20.22 -47.53 47.71
C TYR A 930 20.18 -46.00 47.83
N THR A 931 20.64 -45.47 48.96
CA THR A 931 20.68 -44.04 49.23
C THR A 931 22.10 -43.59 49.59
N LYS A 932 22.62 -42.62 48.85
CA LYS A 932 23.84 -41.87 49.20
C LYS A 932 23.50 -40.39 49.23
N ILE A 933 22.87 -39.96 50.33
CA ILE A 933 22.26 -38.63 50.49
C ILE A 933 23.03 -37.87 51.58
N VAL A 934 23.15 -36.56 51.44
CA VAL A 934 23.73 -35.68 52.47
C VAL A 934 22.69 -35.40 53.57
N SER A 935 23.09 -35.31 54.84
CA SER A 935 22.20 -34.92 55.94
C SER A 935 21.39 -33.64 55.62
N GLY A 936 20.09 -33.64 55.98
CA GLY A 936 19.17 -32.52 55.71
C GLY A 936 18.33 -32.61 54.42
N PHE A 937 18.39 -33.72 53.67
CA PHE A 937 17.66 -33.92 52.41
C PHE A 937 16.73 -35.15 52.45
N PRO A 938 15.62 -35.13 53.21
CA PRO A 938 14.80 -36.32 53.47
C PRO A 938 14.04 -36.76 52.21
N ASN A 939 13.89 -38.07 52.00
CA ASN A 939 12.97 -38.67 51.03
C ASN A 939 11.97 -39.57 51.76
N ILE A 940 10.77 -39.73 51.22
CA ILE A 940 9.68 -40.50 51.83
C ILE A 940 9.60 -41.85 51.12
N VAL A 941 9.83 -42.92 51.88
CA VAL A 941 9.57 -44.30 51.44
C VAL A 941 8.39 -44.80 52.24
N GLY A 942 7.23 -44.96 51.60
CA GLY A 942 6.01 -45.45 52.25
C GLY A 942 6.11 -46.93 52.64
N ASP A 943 5.40 -47.32 53.70
CA ASP A 943 5.34 -48.71 54.17
C ASP A 943 4.57 -49.65 53.22
N ASP A 944 3.89 -49.08 52.23
CA ASP A 944 3.15 -49.79 51.18
C ASP A 944 4.04 -50.29 50.02
N ASN A 945 5.33 -49.97 50.03
CA ASN A 945 6.27 -50.53 49.06
C ASN A 945 6.61 -52.01 49.39
N THR A 946 6.43 -52.90 48.42
CA THR A 946 6.84 -54.30 48.56
C THR A 946 8.30 -54.48 48.12
N ILE A 947 9.23 -54.51 49.07
CA ILE A 947 10.67 -54.68 48.84
C ILE A 947 11.09 -56.05 49.37
N TRP A 948 11.34 -57.01 48.47
CA TRP A 948 11.66 -58.39 48.90
C TRP A 948 12.46 -59.16 47.84
N ARG A 949 13.19 -60.19 48.30
CA ARG A 949 14.08 -61.04 47.47
C ARG A 949 15.17 -60.26 46.74
N ASN A 950 15.56 -59.09 47.23
CA ASN A 950 16.78 -58.41 46.79
C ASN A 950 17.99 -58.99 47.54
N LYS A 951 19.21 -58.85 47.01
CA LYS A 951 20.42 -59.26 47.76
C LYS A 951 20.51 -58.54 49.11
N LYS A 952 20.14 -57.26 49.14
CA LYS A 952 19.85 -56.44 50.32
C LYS A 952 18.68 -55.53 49.98
N ASP A 953 17.70 -55.38 50.87
CA ASP A 953 16.50 -54.59 50.57
C ASP A 953 16.76 -53.08 50.62
N LEU A 954 17.51 -52.60 51.62
CA LEU A 954 17.88 -51.19 51.78
C LEU A 954 19.38 -51.06 52.09
N ALA A 955 20.04 -50.04 51.53
CA ALA A 955 21.33 -49.58 52.02
C ALA A 955 21.43 -48.05 52.01
N ALA A 956 21.82 -47.51 53.16
CA ALA A 956 22.21 -46.13 53.36
C ALA A 956 23.68 -46.13 53.80
N GLU A 957 24.58 -45.54 53.01
CA GLU A 957 25.90 -45.15 53.52
C GLU A 957 25.74 -43.77 54.16
N GLU A 958 25.75 -43.74 55.49
CA GLU A 958 25.75 -42.57 56.38
C GLU A 958 24.48 -41.71 56.43
N ILE A 959 23.50 -42.08 57.26
CA ILE A 959 22.71 -41.12 58.04
C ILE A 959 22.38 -41.76 59.41
N ASP A 960 22.96 -41.20 60.48
CA ASP A 960 22.40 -41.22 61.85
C ASP A 960 21.14 -40.33 61.91
#